data_AF-A0A8T6P6S4-F1
#
_entry.id   AF-A0A8T6P6S4-F1
#
_cell.length_a   1.000
_cell.length_b   1.000
_cell.length_c   1.000
_cell.angle_alpha   90.00
_cell.angle_beta   90.00
_cell.angle_gamma   90.00
#
_symmetry.space_group_name_H-M   'P 1'
#
loop_
_entity.id
_entity.type
_entity.pdbx_description
1 polymer ?
#
loop_
_entity_poly.entity_id
_entity_poly.type
_entity_poly.pdbx_seq_one_letter_code
_entity_poly.pdbx_strand_id
1 'polypeptide(L)'
;MTHANKPISVIYQAGILRRPEHILRDIALAERLDAQGLPIERMVGSAGGALVALMHGIKRSAQLRPDHYDQTASAALDGLRSLLEARRKQHYQQVNWRALPYGLKNLSALRRWLIERLTRYTGRDGAALRLSELALPVYLVAGDKDGFPVFFGPEDQSLHIDYHNFSLRTEEAPAVEACLAALSILLQYDAVQVNGAHYKSIRPGMPDLTPTLFDMQRADPRPILCNQPDTPLIKAPISTVTTPFHMHRWYERNQSWLADHYLDLIRRIEALRTAADRLVESGRAAGQHELIDASDRWEDPQPLEAAHTRVQYLTSTELFKDIEIAVREQDRFIAMAEEIGGPQLATFDFDRPFDIFYGAGGLSSILIELGFTRLFKDRAAGHASRVRRVSGASAGVLNAFFHAINLAANRHPDLYLPAAQNSLDDLYDLFDGLHANDLFEVNWLKPWRFPRSLGNSDPLRRTLRRLLTKWTGSSDPEALTFEDLKLPLLVSAARASDGVPAFLGMPGDQQTVFGGTVIRPVNGPVIQSVLAGMAVPLYLPAERIGDDIYLDVGAGFFDATLLFCTLAREPASILSIHLGEPPGYSFGYPERTLLSRSLFDTHTYQIPEQRRRSYEAVNRLYEYFGLRRRVARLVEALHWAGQADLLAAHPLPDWDEAWWQTWQVDVVGYTLDGFLSEQNMGVGRLTPEEKIQP
;
A
#
# COMPACT_ATOMS: atom_id res chain seq x y z
N MET A 1 -6.97 -19.14 30.39
CA MET A 1 -5.56 -18.75 30.63
C MET A 1 -5.44 -17.29 30.24
N THR A 2 -5.07 -16.41 31.17
CA THR A 2 -4.95 -14.96 30.93
C THR A 2 -3.79 -14.68 29.97
N HIS A 3 -3.95 -13.70 29.08
CA HIS A 3 -2.94 -13.31 28.08
C HIS A 3 -1.60 -12.81 28.68
N ALA A 4 -1.50 -12.69 30.01
CA ALA A 4 -0.38 -12.10 30.75
C ALA A 4 0.98 -12.79 30.55
N ASN A 5 1.03 -14.03 30.05
CA ASN A 5 2.28 -14.77 29.83
C ASN A 5 2.58 -15.07 28.35
N LYS A 6 1.78 -14.57 27.39
CA LYS A 6 2.11 -14.81 25.98
C LYS A 6 3.32 -13.97 25.58
N PRO A 7 4.38 -14.58 25.01
CA PRO A 7 5.51 -13.85 24.47
C PRO A 7 5.06 -12.82 23.43
N ILE A 8 5.69 -11.65 23.44
CA ILE A 8 5.35 -10.53 22.54
C ILE A 8 6.48 -10.20 21.59
N SER A 9 6.11 -9.70 20.41
CA SER A 9 7.03 -9.02 19.49
C SER A 9 6.86 -7.51 19.65
N VAL A 10 7.96 -6.76 19.62
CA VAL A 10 7.93 -5.30 19.72
C VAL A 10 8.57 -4.67 18.48
N ILE A 11 7.91 -3.68 17.89
CA ILE A 11 8.45 -2.90 16.77
C ILE A 11 8.75 -1.48 17.23
N TYR A 12 10.00 -1.07 17.03
CA TYR A 12 10.45 0.31 17.10
C TYR A 12 10.61 0.83 15.67
N GLN A 13 9.78 1.80 15.28
CA GLN A 13 9.69 2.32 13.92
C GLN A 13 9.64 3.85 13.87
N ALA A 14 10.28 4.50 14.85
CA ALA A 14 10.43 5.93 14.87
C ALA A 14 10.99 6.48 13.55
N GLY A 15 10.56 7.72 13.24
CA GLY A 15 10.91 8.40 12.01
C GLY A 15 12.38 8.76 11.84
N ILE A 16 12.61 9.70 10.93
CA ILE A 16 13.96 10.10 10.54
C ILE A 16 14.73 10.75 11.71
N LEU A 17 16.05 10.59 11.78
CA LEU A 17 16.94 11.17 12.83
C LEU A 17 16.83 12.69 13.04
N ARG A 18 16.14 13.42 12.16
CA ARG A 18 15.89 14.86 12.29
C ARG A 18 14.77 15.21 13.27
N ARG A 19 14.05 14.19 13.76
CA ARG A 19 12.88 14.30 14.62
C ARG A 19 13.06 13.47 15.89
N PRO A 20 13.98 13.87 16.78
CA PRO A 20 14.33 13.10 17.97
C PRO A 20 13.14 12.82 18.88
N GLU A 21 12.11 13.67 18.87
CA GLU A 21 10.87 13.48 19.62
C GLU A 21 10.15 12.15 19.32
N HIS A 22 10.25 11.63 18.10
CA HIS A 22 9.65 10.34 17.76
C HIS A 22 10.50 9.17 18.24
N ILE A 23 11.83 9.30 18.22
CA ILE A 23 12.73 8.28 18.76
C ILE A 23 12.59 8.22 20.30
N LEU A 24 12.40 9.38 20.94
CA LEU A 24 12.12 9.46 22.38
C LEU A 24 10.80 8.76 22.77
N ARG A 25 9.78 8.74 21.90
CA ARG A 25 8.54 7.96 22.12
C ARG A 25 8.80 6.45 22.09
N ASP A 26 9.66 5.99 21.20
CA ASP A 26 10.07 4.57 21.15
C ASP A 26 10.89 4.19 22.39
N ILE A 27 11.75 5.08 22.90
CA ILE A 27 12.44 4.88 24.18
C ILE A 27 11.44 4.79 25.33
N ALA A 28 10.45 5.70 25.39
CA ALA A 28 9.40 5.66 26.40
C ALA A 28 8.53 4.38 26.32
N LEU A 29 8.30 3.85 25.11
CA LEU A 29 7.67 2.54 24.93
C LEU A 29 8.54 1.44 25.55
N ALA A 30 9.83 1.37 25.19
CA ALA A 30 10.76 0.39 25.75
C ALA A 30 10.77 0.40 27.30
N GLU A 31 10.87 1.58 27.91
CA GLU A 31 10.86 1.75 29.38
C GLU A 31 9.55 1.27 30.02
N ARG A 32 8.40 1.52 29.38
CA ARG A 32 7.10 1.03 29.86
C ARG A 32 7.02 -0.49 29.81
N LEU A 33 7.50 -1.12 28.73
CA LEU A 33 7.52 -2.57 28.61
C LEU A 33 8.42 -3.22 29.68
N ASP A 34 9.53 -2.58 30.02
CA ASP A 34 10.40 -2.98 31.13
C ASP A 34 9.71 -2.87 32.48
N ALA A 35 9.08 -1.74 32.76
CA ALA A 35 8.38 -1.49 34.02
C ALA A 35 7.22 -2.47 34.24
N GLN A 36 6.58 -2.92 33.16
CA GLN A 36 5.48 -3.87 33.22
C GLN A 36 5.93 -5.34 33.25
N GLY A 37 7.22 -5.61 33.05
CA GLY A 37 7.76 -6.98 33.06
C GLY A 37 7.21 -7.86 31.94
N LEU A 38 6.79 -7.27 30.81
CA LEU A 38 6.22 -8.04 29.70
C LEU A 38 7.28 -8.98 29.07
N PRO A 39 6.90 -10.22 28.71
CA PRO A 39 7.82 -11.21 28.15
C PRO A 39 8.11 -10.90 26.68
N ILE A 40 9.03 -9.96 26.42
CA ILE A 40 9.50 -9.66 25.06
C ILE A 40 10.34 -10.83 24.56
N GLU A 41 9.95 -11.40 23.42
CA GLU A 41 10.69 -12.46 22.75
C GLU A 41 11.51 -11.91 21.58
N ARG A 42 10.99 -10.89 20.89
CA ARG A 42 11.65 -10.28 19.74
C ARG A 42 11.52 -8.77 19.73
N MET A 43 12.57 -8.11 19.29
CA MET A 43 12.57 -6.68 19.00
C MET A 43 12.91 -6.46 17.53
N VAL A 44 12.08 -5.67 16.84
CA VAL A 44 12.29 -5.28 15.45
C VAL A 44 12.49 -3.77 15.40
N GLY A 45 13.50 -3.31 14.68
CA GLY A 45 13.86 -1.90 14.57
C GLY A 45 13.98 -1.44 13.13
N SER A 46 13.30 -0.37 12.76
CA SER A 46 13.45 0.28 11.44
C SER A 46 13.64 1.79 11.58
N ALA A 47 14.31 2.40 10.60
CA ALA A 47 14.62 3.83 10.61
C ALA A 47 15.20 4.26 11.98
N GLY A 48 14.69 5.34 12.59
CA GLY A 48 15.15 5.80 13.90
C GLY A 48 14.93 4.77 15.03
N GLY A 49 13.91 3.92 14.90
CA GLY A 49 13.61 2.85 15.84
C GLY A 49 14.67 1.75 15.89
N ALA A 50 15.49 1.60 14.84
CA ALA A 50 16.64 0.67 14.85
C ALA A 50 17.65 0.97 15.96
N LEU A 51 17.84 2.25 16.33
CA LEU A 51 18.66 2.62 17.48
C LEU A 51 18.04 2.17 18.79
N VAL A 52 16.72 2.32 18.92
CA VAL A 52 16.00 1.93 20.14
C VAL A 52 16.01 0.41 20.29
N ALA A 53 15.72 -0.34 19.22
CA ALA A 53 15.77 -1.79 19.21
C ALA A 53 17.14 -2.32 19.63
N LEU A 54 18.23 -1.76 19.08
CA LEU A 54 19.59 -2.18 19.43
C LEU A 54 19.92 -1.84 20.90
N MET A 55 19.66 -0.61 21.35
CA MET A 55 20.00 -0.20 22.73
C MET A 55 19.14 -0.92 23.77
N HIS A 56 17.86 -1.17 23.48
CA HIS A 56 16.98 -1.95 24.33
C HIS A 56 17.41 -3.42 24.36
N GLY A 57 17.77 -4.00 23.21
CA GLY A 57 18.32 -5.34 23.11
C GLY A 57 19.60 -5.53 23.93
N ILE A 58 20.51 -4.54 23.92
CA ILE A 58 21.71 -4.52 24.78
C ILE A 58 21.31 -4.51 26.25
N LYS A 59 20.42 -3.60 26.65
CA LYS A 59 19.95 -3.48 28.04
C LYS A 59 19.35 -4.80 28.55
N ARG A 60 18.45 -5.43 27.77
CA ARG A 60 17.84 -6.72 28.12
C ARG A 60 18.85 -7.86 28.10
N SER A 61 19.76 -7.88 27.14
CA SER A 61 20.81 -8.90 27.09
C SER A 61 21.73 -8.85 28.31
N ALA A 62 22.06 -7.64 28.80
CA ALA A 62 22.81 -7.45 30.04
C ALA A 62 22.04 -7.94 31.28
N GLN A 63 20.71 -7.81 31.31
CA GLN A 63 19.89 -8.38 32.38
C GLN A 63 19.87 -9.91 32.34
N LEU A 64 19.80 -10.51 31.15
CA LEU A 64 19.74 -11.96 30.96
C LEU A 64 21.10 -12.64 31.11
N ARG A 65 22.20 -11.94 30.79
CA ARG A 65 23.58 -12.45 30.84
C ARG A 65 24.52 -11.40 31.45
N PRO A 66 24.41 -11.09 32.75
CA PRO A 66 25.19 -10.03 33.38
C PRO A 66 26.71 -10.23 33.26
N ASP A 67 27.19 -11.47 33.22
CA ASP A 67 28.63 -11.77 33.10
C ASP A 67 29.22 -11.45 31.71
N HIS A 68 28.37 -11.22 30.71
CA HIS A 68 28.79 -10.94 29.33
C HIS A 68 28.82 -9.44 28.99
N TYR A 69 28.32 -8.58 29.89
CA TYR A 69 28.15 -7.15 29.65
C TYR A 69 28.69 -6.34 30.83
N ASP A 70 29.18 -5.14 30.52
CA ASP A 70 29.54 -4.16 31.54
C ASP A 70 28.28 -3.62 32.24
N GLN A 71 28.39 -3.21 33.51
CA GLN A 71 27.27 -2.67 34.28
C GLN A 71 26.59 -1.46 33.59
N THR A 72 27.35 -0.69 32.82
CA THR A 72 26.84 0.45 32.04
C THR A 72 25.87 0.06 30.93
N ALA A 73 25.85 -1.21 30.48
CA ALA A 73 24.91 -1.70 29.47
C ALA A 73 23.44 -1.58 29.93
N SER A 74 23.18 -1.63 31.24
CA SER A 74 21.84 -1.40 31.81
C SER A 74 21.29 0.01 31.54
N ALA A 75 22.17 0.99 31.29
CA ALA A 75 21.85 2.38 30.99
C ALA A 75 21.91 2.69 29.47
N ALA A 76 21.88 1.67 28.59
CA ALA A 76 22.03 1.87 27.15
C ALA A 76 20.99 2.83 26.54
N LEU A 77 19.73 2.75 26.98
CA LEU A 77 18.66 3.65 26.56
C LEU A 77 18.89 5.11 27.01
N ASP A 78 19.40 5.32 28.23
CA ASP A 78 19.73 6.66 28.74
C ASP A 78 20.88 7.31 27.98
N GLY A 79 21.86 6.49 27.55
CA GLY A 79 22.94 6.92 26.67
C GLY A 79 22.42 7.43 25.32
N LEU A 80 21.43 6.75 24.74
CA LEU A 80 20.76 7.18 23.50
C LEU A 80 19.93 8.44 23.73
N ARG A 81 19.14 8.50 24.80
CA ARG A 81 18.36 9.69 25.18
C ARG A 81 19.25 10.93 25.29
N SER A 82 20.38 10.80 25.99
CA SER A 82 21.37 11.88 26.16
C SER A 82 21.94 12.37 24.82
N LEU A 83 22.20 11.45 23.87
CA LEU A 83 22.64 11.81 22.52
C LEU A 83 21.59 12.65 21.78
N LEU A 84 20.31 12.24 21.86
CA LEU A 84 19.20 12.89 21.18
C LEU A 84 18.88 14.27 21.78
N GLU A 85 18.91 14.38 23.10
CA GLU A 85 18.62 15.62 23.85
C GLU A 85 19.71 16.67 23.71
N ALA A 86 20.97 16.26 23.52
CA ALA A 86 22.06 17.19 23.23
C ALA A 86 21.82 18.01 21.94
N ARG A 87 20.91 17.57 21.04
CA ARG A 87 20.39 18.28 19.83
C ARG A 87 21.43 18.86 18.87
N ARG A 88 22.71 18.54 19.02
CA ARG A 88 23.76 19.01 18.13
C ARG A 88 23.85 18.07 16.92
N LYS A 89 23.28 18.49 15.78
CA LYS A 89 23.28 17.77 14.50
C LYS A 89 24.65 17.19 14.09
N GLN A 90 25.75 17.81 14.49
CA GLN A 90 27.12 17.35 14.22
C GLN A 90 27.47 16.02 14.90
N HIS A 91 26.73 15.60 15.92
CA HIS A 91 27.01 14.38 16.68
C HIS A 91 26.56 13.10 15.98
N TYR A 92 25.69 13.18 14.97
CA TYR A 92 25.17 11.99 14.27
C TYR A 92 25.19 12.08 12.74
N GLN A 93 25.46 13.24 12.14
CA GLN A 93 25.59 13.38 10.68
C GLN A 93 26.76 14.29 10.30
N GLN A 94 27.44 13.97 9.20
CA GLN A 94 28.46 14.82 8.59
C GLN A 94 28.11 15.11 7.12
N VAL A 95 28.54 16.26 6.61
CA VAL A 95 28.40 16.60 5.20
C VAL A 95 29.25 15.63 4.38
N ASN A 96 28.67 15.05 3.34
CA ASN A 96 29.35 14.07 2.52
C ASN A 96 29.95 14.73 1.27
N TRP A 97 31.02 15.50 1.45
CA TRP A 97 31.70 16.23 0.36
C TRP A 97 32.24 15.34 -0.77
N ARG A 98 32.38 14.03 -0.52
CA ARG A 98 32.90 13.05 -1.49
C ARG A 98 31.82 12.16 -2.14
N ALA A 99 30.54 12.34 -1.81
CA ALA A 99 29.47 11.45 -2.27
C ALA A 99 28.31 12.14 -2.99
N LEU A 100 28.58 13.21 -3.73
CA LEU A 100 27.80 13.40 -4.96
C LEU A 100 28.38 12.38 -5.95
N PRO A 101 27.65 11.32 -6.32
CA PRO A 101 26.19 11.29 -6.54
C PRO A 101 25.29 10.45 -5.59
N TYR A 102 25.72 9.98 -4.42
CA TYR A 102 25.01 8.99 -3.58
C TYR A 102 24.25 9.53 -2.37
N GLY A 103 24.66 10.66 -1.78
CA GLY A 103 23.94 11.25 -0.65
C GLY A 103 24.58 12.53 -0.11
N LEU A 104 23.75 13.48 0.35
CA LEU A 104 24.23 14.78 0.84
C LEU A 104 24.97 14.69 2.18
N LYS A 105 24.66 13.65 2.97
CA LYS A 105 25.24 13.42 4.30
C LYS A 105 25.63 11.97 4.48
N ASN A 106 26.49 11.71 5.46
CA ASN A 106 26.80 10.36 5.92
C ASN A 106 26.61 10.25 7.43
N LEU A 107 26.62 9.00 7.90
CA LEU A 107 26.42 8.63 9.30
C LEU A 107 27.75 8.32 10.02
N SER A 108 28.90 8.81 9.54
CA SER A 108 30.21 8.48 10.12
C SER A 108 30.36 8.93 11.58
N ALA A 109 29.75 10.05 11.97
CA ALA A 109 29.74 10.50 13.36
C ALA A 109 28.95 9.53 14.25
N LEU A 110 27.77 9.08 13.80
CA LEU A 110 26.96 8.10 14.51
C LEU A 110 27.65 6.73 14.59
N ARG A 111 28.31 6.29 13.51
CA ARG A 111 29.12 5.07 13.48
C ARG A 111 30.16 5.06 14.60
N ARG A 112 30.94 6.13 14.74
CA ARG A 112 31.95 6.24 15.83
C ARG A 112 31.30 6.16 17.20
N TRP A 113 30.19 6.87 17.40
CA TRP A 113 29.45 6.84 18.66
C TRP A 113 28.94 5.43 18.98
N LEU A 114 28.36 4.72 18.00
CA LEU A 114 27.87 3.35 18.16
C LEU A 114 29.00 2.39 18.56
N ILE A 115 30.12 2.41 17.83
CA ILE A 115 31.29 1.57 18.13
C ILE A 115 31.77 1.84 19.56
N GLU A 116 32.00 3.12 19.92
CA GLU A 116 32.46 3.49 21.27
C GLU A 116 31.51 3.00 22.37
N ARG A 117 30.19 3.11 22.15
CA ARG A 117 29.19 2.67 23.13
C ARG A 117 29.10 1.15 23.23
N LEU A 118 29.05 0.44 22.11
CA LEU A 118 29.01 -1.02 22.11
C LEU A 118 30.29 -1.63 22.70
N THR A 119 31.45 -1.01 22.46
CA THR A 119 32.71 -1.41 23.11
C THR A 119 32.62 -1.27 24.62
N ARG A 120 32.07 -0.16 25.12
CA ARG A 120 31.87 0.02 26.57
C ARG A 120 30.89 -0.98 27.15
N TYR A 121 29.77 -1.25 26.48
CA TYR A 121 28.73 -2.13 26.99
C TYR A 121 29.14 -3.61 27.00
N THR A 122 29.99 -4.04 26.08
CA THR A 122 30.38 -5.45 25.93
C THR A 122 31.79 -5.76 26.43
N GLY A 123 32.63 -4.74 26.62
CA GLY A 123 34.07 -4.90 26.92
C GLY A 123 34.89 -5.47 25.76
N ARG A 124 34.30 -5.57 24.56
CA ARG A 124 34.90 -6.14 23.34
C ARG A 124 34.93 -5.11 22.22
N ASP A 125 35.46 -5.46 21.05
CA ASP A 125 35.35 -4.58 19.88
C ASP A 125 33.88 -4.42 19.44
N GLY A 126 33.29 -3.26 19.73
CA GLY A 126 31.91 -2.95 19.38
C GLY A 126 31.63 -2.93 17.87
N ALA A 127 32.66 -2.80 17.02
CA ALA A 127 32.50 -2.92 15.58
C ALA A 127 32.33 -4.39 15.13
N ALA A 128 32.80 -5.35 15.93
CA ALA A 128 32.71 -6.77 15.63
C ALA A 128 31.44 -7.44 16.19
N LEU A 129 30.68 -6.74 17.06
CA LEU A 129 29.47 -7.27 17.68
C LEU A 129 28.45 -7.68 16.62
N ARG A 130 28.08 -8.96 16.61
CA ARG A 130 27.02 -9.52 15.77
C ARG A 130 25.66 -9.46 16.46
N LEU A 131 24.57 -9.42 15.68
CA LEU A 131 23.22 -9.33 16.24
C LEU A 131 22.80 -10.63 16.95
N SER A 132 23.23 -11.80 16.46
CA SER A 132 23.04 -13.09 17.14
C SER A 132 23.80 -13.25 18.46
N GLU A 133 24.77 -12.38 18.78
CA GLU A 133 25.45 -12.41 20.08
C GLU A 133 24.60 -11.82 21.22
N LEU A 134 23.53 -11.09 20.88
CA LEU A 134 22.58 -10.58 21.86
C LEU A 134 21.76 -11.75 22.45
N ALA A 135 21.54 -11.73 23.76
CA ALA A 135 20.79 -12.79 24.44
C ALA A 135 19.30 -12.76 24.09
N LEU A 136 18.80 -11.62 23.62
CA LEU A 136 17.45 -11.45 23.10
C LEU A 136 17.50 -11.20 21.59
N PRO A 137 16.67 -11.88 20.77
CA PRO A 137 16.57 -11.63 19.34
C PRO A 137 16.24 -10.17 18.99
N VAL A 138 17.17 -9.51 18.29
CA VAL A 138 16.99 -8.17 17.73
C VAL A 138 17.13 -8.23 16.22
N TYR A 139 16.13 -7.70 15.52
CA TYR A 139 16.09 -7.59 14.07
C TYR A 139 16.14 -6.13 13.64
N LEU A 140 17.14 -5.74 12.86
CA LEU A 140 17.27 -4.40 12.30
C LEU A 140 16.94 -4.43 10.80
N VAL A 141 15.94 -3.66 10.39
CA VAL A 141 15.34 -3.78 9.06
C VAL A 141 15.85 -2.70 8.11
N ALA A 142 16.38 -3.14 6.97
CA ALA A 142 16.84 -2.29 5.88
C ALA A 142 16.28 -2.81 4.55
N GLY A 143 16.26 -1.96 3.52
CA GLY A 143 15.98 -2.33 2.15
C GLY A 143 17.24 -2.65 1.37
N ASP A 144 17.17 -3.69 0.55
CA ASP A 144 18.20 -4.00 -0.44
C ASP A 144 18.20 -3.00 -1.62
N LYS A 145 18.95 -3.30 -2.67
CA LYS A 145 19.04 -2.45 -3.87
C LYS A 145 17.70 -2.29 -4.60
N ASP A 146 16.79 -3.25 -4.46
CA ASP A 146 15.47 -3.28 -5.09
C ASP A 146 14.36 -2.75 -4.17
N GLY A 147 14.67 -2.51 -2.89
CA GLY A 147 13.73 -2.00 -1.90
C GLY A 147 13.00 -3.09 -1.14
N PHE A 148 13.42 -4.36 -1.25
CA PHE A 148 12.89 -5.45 -0.45
C PHE A 148 13.49 -5.44 0.95
N PRO A 149 12.70 -5.72 2.01
CA PRO A 149 13.19 -5.66 3.37
C PRO A 149 14.04 -6.89 3.70
N VAL A 150 15.14 -6.63 4.37
CA VAL A 150 16.02 -7.64 4.96
C VAL A 150 16.02 -7.41 6.46
N PHE A 151 15.73 -8.47 7.21
CA PHE A 151 15.69 -8.45 8.66
C PHE A 151 17.05 -8.90 9.19
N PHE A 152 17.94 -7.97 9.49
CA PHE A 152 19.25 -8.32 10.02
C PHE A 152 19.13 -8.78 11.47
N GLY A 153 19.51 -10.02 11.79
CA GLY A 153 19.36 -10.60 13.11
C GLY A 153 19.73 -12.10 13.14
N PRO A 154 19.54 -12.79 14.28
CA PRO A 154 19.74 -14.23 14.35
C PRO A 154 18.79 -14.96 13.39
N GLU A 155 19.22 -16.11 12.87
CA GLU A 155 18.39 -16.94 12.00
C GLU A 155 17.09 -17.35 12.72
N ASP A 156 15.95 -17.11 12.08
CA ASP A 156 14.63 -17.44 12.63
C ASP A 156 13.68 -17.91 11.53
N GLN A 157 13.46 -19.22 11.47
CA GLN A 157 12.58 -19.84 10.48
C GLN A 157 11.11 -19.45 10.64
N SER A 158 10.70 -18.96 11.81
CA SER A 158 9.35 -18.41 12.01
C SER A 158 9.21 -16.97 11.49
N LEU A 159 10.30 -16.38 10.99
CA LEU A 159 10.34 -15.09 10.30
C LEU A 159 10.74 -15.28 8.83
N HIS A 160 10.15 -16.28 8.20
CA HIS A 160 10.33 -16.57 6.78
C HIS A 160 8.98 -16.64 6.09
N ILE A 161 8.86 -15.91 4.99
CA ILE A 161 7.67 -15.97 4.13
C ILE A 161 8.10 -15.72 2.69
N ASP A 162 7.60 -16.58 1.82
CA ASP A 162 7.74 -16.43 0.38
C ASP A 162 6.53 -15.68 -0.16
N TYR A 163 6.77 -14.50 -0.75
CA TYR A 163 5.76 -13.71 -1.43
C TYR A 163 5.99 -13.69 -2.92
N HIS A 164 5.27 -14.56 -3.62
CA HIS A 164 5.34 -14.70 -5.08
C HIS A 164 6.78 -14.86 -5.60
N ASN A 165 7.48 -13.74 -5.77
CA ASN A 165 8.76 -13.61 -6.43
C ASN A 165 9.90 -13.15 -5.50
N PHE A 166 9.63 -12.83 -4.24
CA PHE A 166 10.65 -12.49 -3.25
C PHE A 166 10.41 -13.18 -1.90
N SER A 167 11.50 -13.55 -1.24
CA SER A 167 11.46 -14.19 0.07
C SER A 167 11.89 -13.19 1.13
N LEU A 168 11.05 -12.99 2.15
CA LEU A 168 11.49 -12.31 3.36
C LEU A 168 12.26 -13.29 4.22
N ARG A 169 13.45 -12.88 4.63
CA ARG A 169 14.34 -13.71 5.43
C ARG A 169 15.12 -12.89 6.43
N THR A 170 15.60 -13.60 7.44
CA THR A 170 16.56 -13.10 8.42
C THR A 170 17.98 -13.30 7.90
N GLU A 171 18.85 -12.30 8.07
CA GLU A 171 20.27 -12.41 7.72
C GLU A 171 21.14 -11.95 8.87
N GLU A 172 22.16 -12.72 9.23
CA GLU A 172 23.07 -12.33 10.29
C GLU A 172 24.00 -11.19 9.84
N ALA A 173 24.22 -10.17 10.69
CA ALA A 173 25.05 -9.02 10.34
C ALA A 173 25.71 -8.36 11.57
N PRO A 174 26.86 -7.67 11.36
CA PRO A 174 27.39 -6.75 12.36
C PRO A 174 26.36 -5.69 12.77
N ALA A 175 26.18 -5.49 14.09
CA ALA A 175 25.14 -4.65 14.66
C ALA A 175 25.26 -3.18 14.23
N VAL A 176 26.49 -2.67 14.09
CA VAL A 176 26.74 -1.28 13.68
C VAL A 176 26.29 -1.06 12.24
N GLU A 177 26.74 -1.89 11.31
CA GLU A 177 26.43 -1.83 9.89
C GLU A 177 24.93 -1.97 9.63
N ALA A 178 24.29 -2.96 10.24
CA ALA A 178 22.85 -3.18 10.13
C ALA A 178 22.04 -1.98 10.66
N CYS A 179 22.44 -1.42 11.81
CA CYS A 179 21.80 -0.23 12.39
C CYS A 179 21.94 0.99 11.47
N LEU A 180 23.14 1.22 10.92
CA LEU A 180 23.39 2.33 10.00
C LEU A 180 22.64 2.17 8.68
N ALA A 181 22.52 0.94 8.15
CA ALA A 181 21.73 0.64 6.97
C ALA A 181 20.25 0.98 7.18
N ALA A 182 19.66 0.53 8.31
CA ALA A 182 18.28 0.84 8.68
C ALA A 182 18.00 2.35 8.79
N LEU A 183 19.00 3.14 9.17
CA LEU A 183 18.94 4.60 9.29
C LEU A 183 19.21 5.36 7.98
N SER A 184 19.78 4.70 6.95
CA SER A 184 20.26 5.37 5.75
C SER A 184 19.14 5.67 4.75
N ILE A 185 18.41 6.76 4.99
CA ILE A 185 17.24 7.16 4.18
C ILE A 185 17.63 7.59 2.77
N LEU A 186 16.90 7.07 1.79
CA LEU A 186 17.06 7.19 0.32
C LEU A 186 17.38 8.59 -0.22
N LEU A 187 17.00 9.67 0.48
CA LEU A 187 17.22 11.07 0.05
C LEU A 187 18.20 11.87 0.92
N GLN A 188 18.70 11.30 2.02
CA GLN A 188 19.48 12.04 3.01
C GLN A 188 20.88 11.47 3.19
N TYR A 189 20.98 10.14 3.21
CA TYR A 189 22.19 9.44 3.60
C TYR A 189 22.60 8.46 2.50
N ASP A 190 23.91 8.24 2.40
CA ASP A 190 24.52 7.28 1.49
C ASP A 190 24.26 5.83 1.95
N ALA A 191 24.07 4.91 0.99
CA ALA A 191 23.85 3.50 1.29
C ALA A 191 25.01 2.91 2.10
N VAL A 192 24.72 1.94 2.96
CA VAL A 192 25.69 1.32 3.87
C VAL A 192 25.98 -0.09 3.41
N GLN A 193 27.26 -0.46 3.37
CA GLN A 193 27.63 -1.85 3.12
C GLN A 193 27.41 -2.72 4.36
N VAL A 194 26.69 -3.82 4.18
CA VAL A 194 26.49 -4.89 5.16
C VAL A 194 26.86 -6.19 4.45
N ASN A 195 27.76 -6.99 5.01
CA ASN A 195 28.22 -8.26 4.40
C ASN A 195 28.64 -8.15 2.91
N GLY A 196 29.17 -6.99 2.50
CA GLY A 196 29.63 -6.73 1.12
C GLY A 196 28.57 -6.16 0.17
N ALA A 197 27.28 -6.18 0.52
CA ALA A 197 26.20 -5.60 -0.28
C ALA A 197 25.73 -4.26 0.30
N HIS A 198 25.17 -3.37 -0.53
CA HIS A 198 24.70 -2.06 -0.11
C HIS A 198 23.22 -2.08 0.25
N TYR A 199 22.90 -1.46 1.39
CA TYR A 199 21.54 -1.37 1.94
C TYR A 199 21.21 0.07 2.34
N LYS A 200 19.91 0.34 2.42
CA LYS A 200 19.34 1.63 2.79
C LYS A 200 18.16 1.44 3.73
N SER A 201 17.64 2.51 4.29
CA SER A 201 16.40 2.44 5.07
C SER A 201 15.27 1.93 4.18
N ILE A 202 14.41 1.07 4.72
CA ILE A 202 13.21 0.59 4.02
C ILE A 202 12.16 1.69 3.82
N ARG A 203 12.34 2.87 4.45
CA ARG A 203 11.50 4.05 4.23
C ARG A 203 11.92 4.79 2.96
N PRO A 204 10.96 5.23 2.13
CA PRO A 204 9.51 5.31 2.38
C PRO A 204 8.68 4.09 2.02
N GLY A 205 9.27 3.03 1.46
CA GLY A 205 8.54 1.84 0.97
C GLY A 205 7.72 1.13 2.05
N MET A 206 8.32 0.94 3.23
CA MET A 206 7.66 0.28 4.38
C MET A 206 7.79 1.15 5.63
N PRO A 207 6.95 2.19 5.78
CA PRO A 207 6.97 3.05 6.95
C PRO A 207 6.39 2.35 8.18
N ASP A 208 5.47 1.40 7.99
CA ASP A 208 4.90 0.54 9.02
C ASP A 208 5.28 -0.93 8.73
N LEU A 209 6.00 -1.54 9.67
CA LEU A 209 6.42 -2.94 9.58
C LEU A 209 5.42 -3.90 10.22
N THR A 210 4.40 -3.41 10.92
CA THR A 210 3.42 -4.23 11.63
C THR A 210 2.77 -5.28 10.73
N PRO A 211 2.22 -4.96 9.54
CA PRO A 211 1.61 -5.98 8.67
C PRO A 211 2.63 -6.99 8.14
N THR A 212 3.84 -6.54 7.79
CA THR A 212 4.90 -7.43 7.32
C THR A 212 5.30 -8.44 8.40
N LEU A 213 5.50 -7.98 9.64
CA LEU A 213 5.84 -8.86 10.76
C LEU A 213 4.68 -9.79 11.12
N PHE A 214 3.44 -9.29 11.09
CA PHE A 214 2.23 -10.09 11.31
C PHE A 214 2.19 -11.28 10.34
N ASP A 215 2.37 -11.01 9.05
CA ASP A 215 2.34 -12.05 8.04
C ASP A 215 3.50 -13.04 8.19
N MET A 216 4.72 -12.55 8.49
CA MET A 216 5.90 -13.39 8.73
C MET A 216 5.68 -14.36 9.89
N GLN A 217 5.02 -13.91 10.97
CA GLN A 217 4.76 -14.72 12.15
C GLN A 217 3.50 -15.60 12.04
N ARG A 218 2.93 -15.77 10.85
CA ARG A 218 1.68 -16.53 10.66
C ARG A 218 1.74 -17.98 11.18
N ALA A 219 2.91 -18.62 11.12
CA ALA A 219 3.10 -19.97 11.65
C ALA A 219 3.07 -20.03 13.19
N ASP A 220 3.38 -18.92 13.86
CA ASP A 220 3.42 -18.80 15.30
C ASP A 220 3.04 -17.36 15.73
N PRO A 221 1.73 -17.01 15.67
CA PRO A 221 1.27 -15.64 15.84
C PRO A 221 1.50 -15.12 17.26
N ARG A 222 2.08 -13.92 17.36
CA ARG A 222 2.34 -13.24 18.63
C ARG A 222 1.68 -11.86 18.64
N PRO A 223 1.28 -11.35 19.82
CA PRO A 223 0.93 -9.93 19.94
C PRO A 223 2.11 -9.06 19.51
N ILE A 224 1.82 -8.05 18.69
CA ILE A 224 2.80 -7.07 18.22
C ILE A 224 2.51 -5.73 18.89
N LEU A 225 3.46 -5.21 19.66
CA LEU A 225 3.38 -3.88 20.27
C LEU A 225 4.26 -2.90 19.51
N CYS A 226 3.70 -1.74 19.14
CA CYS A 226 4.44 -0.72 18.41
C CYS A 226 3.84 0.67 18.63
N ASN A 227 4.64 1.70 18.33
CA ASN A 227 4.11 3.04 18.13
C ASN A 227 3.70 3.22 16.65
N GLN A 228 2.74 4.12 16.42
CA GLN A 228 2.39 4.57 15.07
C GLN A 228 3.61 5.25 14.40
N PRO A 229 3.90 4.94 13.13
CA PRO A 229 5.04 5.50 12.42
C PRO A 229 4.91 7.01 12.17
N ASP A 230 6.04 7.72 12.16
CA ASP A 230 6.09 9.17 11.88
C ASP A 230 6.03 9.45 10.36
N THR A 231 4.90 9.97 9.87
CA THR A 231 4.60 10.16 8.44
C THR A 231 4.19 11.62 8.10
N PRO A 232 5.08 12.60 8.32
CA PRO A 232 4.71 14.01 8.22
C PRO A 232 4.53 14.51 6.79
N LEU A 233 3.53 15.36 6.59
CA LEU A 233 3.36 16.08 5.33
C LEU A 233 4.23 17.33 5.25
N ILE A 234 4.58 17.69 4.01
CA ILE A 234 5.33 18.91 3.71
C ILE A 234 4.35 20.06 3.46
N LYS A 235 4.58 21.18 4.15
CA LYS A 235 3.87 22.44 3.93
C LYS A 235 4.66 23.33 2.96
N ALA A 236 4.71 22.94 1.69
CA ALA A 236 5.35 23.71 0.62
C ALA A 236 4.50 23.65 -0.66
N PRO A 237 4.62 24.62 -1.58
CA PRO A 237 4.00 24.52 -2.89
C PRO A 237 4.60 23.38 -3.72
N ILE A 238 3.76 22.74 -4.53
CA ILE A 238 4.18 21.71 -5.48
C ILE A 238 4.82 22.36 -6.70
N SER A 239 5.97 21.82 -7.09
CA SER A 239 6.78 22.21 -8.25
C SER A 239 7.62 21.04 -8.71
N THR A 240 8.26 21.13 -9.88
CA THR A 240 9.21 20.11 -10.36
C THR A 240 10.26 19.71 -9.31
N VAL A 241 10.70 20.65 -8.45
CA VAL A 241 11.74 20.41 -7.42
C VAL A 241 11.16 19.80 -6.14
N THR A 242 9.98 20.25 -5.70
CA THR A 242 9.39 19.85 -4.41
C THR A 242 8.55 18.58 -4.52
N THR A 243 8.04 18.27 -5.72
CA THR A 243 7.12 17.15 -5.99
C THR A 243 7.61 15.80 -5.46
N PRO A 244 8.87 15.36 -5.71
CA PRO A 244 9.33 14.06 -5.19
C PRO A 244 9.28 13.96 -3.67
N PHE A 245 9.53 15.07 -2.97
CA PHE A 245 9.45 15.10 -1.51
C PHE A 245 8.01 15.03 -1.01
N HIS A 246 7.06 15.69 -1.69
CA HIS A 246 5.64 15.56 -1.39
C HIS A 246 5.17 14.12 -1.57
N MET A 247 5.47 13.52 -2.73
CA MET A 247 5.13 12.13 -3.03
C MET A 247 5.68 11.19 -1.96
N HIS A 248 6.97 11.29 -1.62
CA HIS A 248 7.59 10.46 -0.59
C HIS A 248 6.85 10.53 0.75
N ARG A 249 6.31 11.69 1.13
CA ARG A 249 5.55 11.86 2.38
C ARG A 249 4.11 11.39 2.28
N TRP A 250 3.46 11.62 1.14
CA TRP A 250 2.14 11.07 0.86
C TRP A 250 2.16 9.55 0.88
N TYR A 251 3.16 8.95 0.25
CA TYR A 251 3.38 7.51 0.28
C TYR A 251 3.59 6.98 1.69
N GLU A 252 4.50 7.59 2.46
CA GLU A 252 4.73 7.17 3.84
C GLU A 252 3.42 7.15 4.65
N ARG A 253 2.61 8.20 4.54
CA ARG A 253 1.34 8.30 5.26
C ARG A 253 0.31 7.28 4.75
N ASN A 254 0.09 7.24 3.44
CA ASN A 254 -0.93 6.37 2.84
C ASN A 254 -0.59 4.89 3.03
N GLN A 255 0.69 4.51 3.04
CA GLN A 255 1.12 3.14 3.36
C GLN A 255 0.83 2.74 4.81
N SER A 256 0.98 3.67 5.76
CA SER A 256 0.59 3.43 7.16
C SER A 256 -0.94 3.28 7.28
N TRP A 257 -1.71 4.12 6.60
CA TRP A 257 -3.17 3.96 6.57
C TRP A 257 -3.61 2.65 5.92
N LEU A 258 -2.92 2.19 4.87
CA LEU A 258 -3.16 0.89 4.26
C LEU A 258 -2.80 -0.27 5.23
N ALA A 259 -1.72 -0.12 6.01
CA ALA A 259 -1.33 -1.11 7.02
C ALA A 259 -2.41 -1.24 8.11
N ASP A 260 -2.87 -0.11 8.67
CA ASP A 260 -3.95 -0.09 9.65
C ASP A 260 -5.21 -0.74 9.09
N HIS A 261 -5.56 -0.38 7.85
CA HIS A 261 -6.71 -0.96 7.15
C HIS A 261 -6.61 -2.48 6.99
N TYR A 262 -5.45 -2.97 6.55
CA TYR A 262 -5.20 -4.39 6.33
C TYR A 262 -5.31 -5.20 7.63
N LEU A 263 -4.68 -4.72 8.70
CA LEU A 263 -4.70 -5.39 10.01
C LEU A 263 -6.10 -5.38 10.64
N ASP A 264 -6.83 -4.27 10.49
CA ASP A 264 -8.22 -4.19 10.95
C ASP A 264 -9.10 -5.22 10.25
N LEU A 265 -8.96 -5.36 8.93
CA LEU A 265 -9.70 -6.32 8.14
C LEU A 265 -9.43 -7.77 8.57
N ILE A 266 -8.16 -8.13 8.83
CA ILE A 266 -7.81 -9.46 9.35
C ILE A 266 -8.51 -9.75 10.68
N ARG A 267 -8.44 -8.82 11.64
CA ARG A 267 -9.09 -9.00 12.96
C ARG A 267 -10.59 -9.25 12.82
N ARG A 268 -11.24 -8.59 11.86
CA ARG A 268 -12.68 -8.76 11.61
C ARG A 268 -13.01 -10.10 10.99
N ILE A 269 -12.19 -10.56 10.06
CA ILE A 269 -12.32 -11.91 9.52
C ILE A 269 -12.18 -12.93 10.65
N GLU A 270 -11.19 -12.79 11.52
CA GLU A 270 -10.99 -13.69 12.67
C GLU A 270 -12.15 -13.64 13.66
N ALA A 271 -12.63 -12.45 14.00
CA ALA A 271 -13.79 -12.28 14.87
C ALA A 271 -15.05 -12.91 14.27
N LEU A 272 -15.26 -12.72 12.97
CA LEU A 272 -16.41 -13.28 12.25
C LEU A 272 -16.33 -14.80 12.14
N ARG A 273 -15.14 -15.36 11.88
CA ARG A 273 -14.91 -16.82 11.91
C ARG A 273 -15.21 -17.38 13.29
N THR A 274 -14.68 -16.76 14.34
CA THR A 274 -14.91 -17.17 15.72
C THR A 274 -16.40 -17.13 16.08
N ALA A 275 -17.13 -16.10 15.65
CA ALA A 275 -18.58 -16.00 15.86
C ALA A 275 -19.33 -17.10 15.09
N ALA A 276 -18.96 -17.36 13.84
CA ALA A 276 -19.53 -18.42 13.03
C ALA A 276 -19.30 -19.80 13.67
N ASP A 277 -18.08 -20.09 14.10
CA ASP A 277 -17.70 -21.37 14.72
C ASP A 277 -18.49 -21.61 16.01
N ARG A 278 -18.65 -20.58 16.86
CA ARG A 278 -19.45 -20.67 18.10
C ARG A 278 -20.93 -20.90 17.81
N LEU A 279 -21.50 -20.26 16.79
CA LEU A 279 -22.88 -20.48 16.36
C LEU A 279 -23.08 -21.90 15.83
N VAL A 280 -22.14 -22.39 15.03
CA VAL A 280 -22.13 -23.77 14.50
C VAL A 280 -22.02 -24.78 15.65
N GLU A 281 -21.08 -24.60 16.58
CA GLU A 281 -20.91 -25.49 17.72
C GLU A 281 -22.16 -25.53 18.60
N SER A 282 -22.70 -24.37 18.94
CA SER A 282 -23.87 -24.26 19.83
C SER A 282 -25.14 -24.75 19.15
N GLY A 283 -25.29 -24.50 17.85
CA GLY A 283 -26.44 -24.99 17.10
C GLY A 283 -26.39 -26.51 16.94
N ARG A 284 -25.21 -27.11 16.75
CA ARG A 284 -25.04 -28.57 16.80
C ARG A 284 -25.40 -29.12 18.18
N ALA A 285 -24.95 -28.47 19.25
CA ALA A 285 -25.34 -28.85 20.62
C ALA A 285 -26.85 -28.74 20.88
N ALA A 286 -27.53 -27.81 20.21
CA ALA A 286 -28.98 -27.64 20.24
C ALA A 286 -29.76 -28.56 19.27
N GLY A 287 -29.10 -29.52 18.62
CA GLY A 287 -29.71 -30.49 17.72
C GLY A 287 -29.97 -29.99 16.29
N GLN A 288 -29.46 -28.81 15.92
CA GLN A 288 -29.65 -28.19 14.59
C GLN A 288 -28.66 -28.70 13.53
N HIS A 289 -28.28 -29.98 13.58
CA HIS A 289 -27.25 -30.54 12.71
C HIS A 289 -27.60 -30.40 11.21
N GLU A 290 -28.84 -30.70 10.82
CA GLU A 290 -29.26 -30.63 9.42
C GLU A 290 -29.24 -29.20 8.87
N LEU A 291 -29.64 -28.23 9.69
CA LEU A 291 -29.66 -26.81 9.30
C LEU A 291 -28.25 -26.24 9.14
N ILE A 292 -27.34 -26.64 10.02
CA ILE A 292 -25.94 -26.24 9.99
C ILE A 292 -25.23 -26.90 8.82
N ASP A 293 -25.40 -28.20 8.63
CA ASP A 293 -24.80 -28.93 7.52
C ASP A 293 -25.38 -28.47 6.17
N ALA A 294 -26.65 -28.06 6.13
CA ALA A 294 -27.24 -27.39 4.97
C ALA A 294 -26.59 -26.03 4.73
N SER A 295 -26.31 -25.24 5.77
CA SER A 295 -25.62 -23.94 5.65
C SER A 295 -24.16 -24.08 5.22
N ASP A 296 -23.48 -25.16 5.62
CA ASP A 296 -22.09 -25.47 5.24
C ASP A 296 -21.96 -25.97 3.81
N ARG A 297 -22.96 -26.73 3.34
CA ARG A 297 -23.07 -27.21 1.95
C ARG A 297 -23.72 -26.19 1.03
N TRP A 298 -24.22 -25.07 1.58
CA TRP A 298 -24.82 -24.03 0.78
C TRP A 298 -23.69 -23.32 0.04
N GLU A 299 -23.47 -23.73 -1.20
CA GLU A 299 -22.68 -22.92 -2.12
C GLU A 299 -23.33 -21.54 -2.17
N ASP A 300 -22.50 -20.50 -2.04
CA ASP A 300 -22.96 -19.16 -2.33
C ASP A 300 -23.51 -19.21 -3.77
N PRO A 301 -24.80 -18.89 -4.03
CA PRO A 301 -25.27 -18.83 -5.40
C PRO A 301 -24.53 -17.73 -6.19
N GLN A 302 -23.86 -16.81 -5.48
CA GLN A 302 -23.05 -15.74 -6.06
C GLN A 302 -21.74 -15.49 -5.27
N PRO A 303 -20.76 -16.42 -5.20
CA PRO A 303 -19.46 -16.11 -4.63
C PRO A 303 -18.87 -14.89 -5.33
N LEU A 304 -18.41 -13.97 -4.51
CA LEU A 304 -17.65 -12.82 -4.97
C LEU A 304 -16.25 -13.29 -5.34
N GLU A 305 -15.83 -13.00 -6.56
CA GLU A 305 -14.50 -13.34 -7.05
C GLU A 305 -13.66 -12.09 -7.24
N ALA A 306 -12.44 -12.10 -6.71
CA ALA A 306 -11.41 -11.14 -7.05
C ALA A 306 -10.38 -11.84 -7.94
N ALA A 307 -10.51 -11.69 -9.25
CA ALA A 307 -9.59 -12.24 -10.21
C ALA A 307 -8.54 -11.19 -10.58
N HIS A 308 -7.28 -11.50 -10.27
CA HIS A 308 -6.14 -10.64 -10.57
C HIS A 308 -5.33 -11.23 -11.71
N THR A 309 -5.21 -10.50 -12.82
CA THR A 309 -4.32 -10.92 -13.89
C THR A 309 -2.88 -10.79 -13.44
N ARG A 310 -2.08 -11.82 -13.67
CA ARG A 310 -0.65 -11.84 -13.40
C ARG A 310 0.09 -11.65 -14.70
N VAL A 311 0.21 -10.40 -15.15
CA VAL A 311 1.05 -10.07 -16.31
C VAL A 311 2.37 -9.52 -15.83
N GLN A 312 3.48 -9.88 -16.45
CA GLN A 312 4.79 -9.36 -16.04
C GLN A 312 4.95 -7.90 -16.42
N TYR A 313 5.48 -7.09 -15.50
CA TYR A 313 5.98 -5.75 -15.81
C TYR A 313 7.25 -5.87 -16.66
N LEU A 314 7.19 -5.42 -17.91
CA LEU A 314 8.24 -5.68 -18.90
C LEU A 314 9.08 -4.46 -19.29
N THR A 315 8.87 -3.31 -18.66
CA THR A 315 9.30 -2.01 -19.22
C THR A 315 9.87 -1.03 -18.19
N SER A 316 10.08 0.23 -18.61
CA SER A 316 10.66 1.28 -17.78
C SER A 316 9.57 2.03 -17.02
N THR A 317 9.88 2.57 -15.83
CA THR A 317 9.03 3.61 -15.22
C THR A 317 9.33 5.02 -15.77
N GLU A 318 10.41 5.18 -16.54
CA GLU A 318 10.72 6.43 -17.22
C GLU A 318 9.79 6.62 -18.43
N LEU A 319 8.93 7.65 -18.38
CA LEU A 319 7.88 7.89 -19.37
C LEU A 319 8.37 7.76 -20.82
N PHE A 320 9.40 8.53 -21.22
CA PHE A 320 9.88 8.56 -22.61
C PHE A 320 10.46 7.23 -23.10
N LYS A 321 11.22 6.55 -22.24
CA LYS A 321 11.80 5.24 -22.57
C LYS A 321 10.72 4.17 -22.68
N ASP A 322 9.70 4.26 -21.82
CA ASP A 322 8.54 3.39 -21.91
C ASP A 322 7.74 3.59 -23.19
N ILE A 323 7.56 4.85 -23.66
CA ILE A 323 6.95 5.12 -24.97
C ILE A 323 7.73 4.43 -26.09
N GLU A 324 9.05 4.59 -26.12
CA GLU A 324 9.90 4.00 -27.15
C GLU A 324 9.78 2.47 -27.19
N ILE A 325 9.78 1.83 -26.01
CA ILE A 325 9.60 0.38 -25.88
C ILE A 325 8.19 -0.04 -26.30
N ALA A 326 7.15 0.68 -25.87
CA ALA A 326 5.76 0.39 -26.20
C ALA A 326 5.52 0.40 -27.72
N VAL A 327 6.03 1.42 -28.42
CA VAL A 327 5.91 1.53 -29.89
C VAL A 327 6.70 0.42 -30.59
N ARG A 328 7.90 0.10 -30.12
CA ARG A 328 8.75 -0.93 -30.76
C ARG A 328 8.19 -2.35 -30.58
N GLU A 329 7.59 -2.64 -29.43
CA GLU A 329 7.24 -4.00 -29.00
C GLU A 329 5.71 -4.24 -28.97
N GLN A 330 4.93 -3.42 -29.67
CA GLN A 330 3.47 -3.42 -29.58
C GLN A 330 2.83 -4.79 -29.82
N ASP A 331 3.15 -5.43 -30.95
CA ASP A 331 2.62 -6.75 -31.29
C ASP A 331 3.00 -7.81 -30.25
N ARG A 332 4.22 -7.72 -29.69
CA ARG A 332 4.71 -8.63 -28.66
C ARG A 332 3.90 -8.48 -27.37
N PHE A 333 3.57 -7.25 -26.97
CA PHE A 333 2.78 -7.01 -25.76
C PHE A 333 1.34 -7.50 -25.89
N ILE A 334 0.71 -7.31 -27.05
CA ILE A 334 -0.65 -7.81 -27.32
C ILE A 334 -0.65 -9.34 -27.36
N ALA A 335 0.27 -9.97 -28.09
CA ALA A 335 0.37 -11.43 -28.16
C ALA A 335 0.63 -12.06 -26.79
N MET A 336 1.47 -11.42 -25.97
CA MET A 336 1.72 -11.88 -24.60
C MET A 336 0.45 -11.81 -23.73
N ALA A 337 -0.35 -10.75 -23.87
CA ALA A 337 -1.61 -10.64 -23.16
C ALA A 337 -2.56 -11.78 -23.54
N GLU A 338 -2.61 -12.17 -24.82
CA GLU A 338 -3.41 -13.30 -25.29
C GLU A 338 -2.93 -14.64 -24.72
N GLU A 339 -1.62 -14.88 -24.74
CA GLU A 339 -0.98 -16.09 -24.20
C GLU A 339 -1.23 -16.26 -22.69
N ILE A 340 -1.00 -15.19 -21.92
CA ILE A 340 -1.09 -15.22 -20.46
C ILE A 340 -2.54 -15.08 -19.97
N GLY A 341 -3.31 -14.23 -20.64
CA GLY A 341 -4.68 -13.88 -20.24
C GLY A 341 -5.69 -14.97 -20.53
N GLY A 342 -5.52 -15.73 -21.61
CA GLY A 342 -6.43 -16.81 -21.98
C GLY A 342 -6.70 -17.80 -20.85
N PRO A 343 -5.68 -18.42 -20.24
CA PRO A 343 -5.87 -19.33 -19.10
C PRO A 343 -6.42 -18.63 -17.86
N GLN A 344 -5.98 -17.41 -17.56
CA GLN A 344 -6.37 -16.68 -16.35
C GLN A 344 -7.83 -16.21 -16.37
N LEU A 345 -8.33 -15.87 -17.55
CA LEU A 345 -9.74 -15.50 -17.75
C LEU A 345 -10.65 -16.73 -17.90
N ALA A 346 -10.13 -17.96 -17.99
CA ALA A 346 -10.96 -19.15 -18.25
C ALA A 346 -11.77 -19.58 -17.01
N THR A 347 -11.31 -19.19 -15.81
CA THR A 347 -11.94 -19.57 -14.55
C THR A 347 -12.89 -18.50 -14.00
N PHE A 348 -12.90 -17.31 -14.60
CA PHE A 348 -13.71 -16.19 -14.12
C PHE A 348 -15.17 -16.35 -14.59
N ASP A 349 -16.12 -16.17 -13.68
CA ASP A 349 -17.55 -16.27 -13.98
C ASP A 349 -18.09 -14.95 -14.58
N PHE A 350 -18.21 -14.90 -15.92
CA PHE A 350 -18.76 -13.76 -16.65
C PHE A 350 -20.29 -13.68 -16.64
N ASP A 351 -21.01 -14.68 -16.12
CA ASP A 351 -22.48 -14.67 -16.09
C ASP A 351 -23.04 -13.70 -15.05
N ARG A 352 -22.20 -13.22 -14.14
CA ARG A 352 -22.57 -12.37 -13.01
C ARG A 352 -22.15 -10.93 -13.21
N PRO A 353 -22.76 -9.97 -12.49
CA PRO A 353 -22.26 -8.60 -12.49
C PRO A 353 -20.83 -8.53 -11.95
N PHE A 354 -19.95 -7.82 -12.65
CA PHE A 354 -18.57 -7.56 -12.22
C PHE A 354 -18.09 -6.16 -12.59
N ASP A 355 -17.07 -5.70 -11.89
CA ASP A 355 -16.32 -4.48 -12.20
C ASP A 355 -14.97 -4.83 -12.84
N ILE A 356 -14.47 -3.97 -13.71
CA ILE A 356 -13.14 -4.12 -14.33
C ILE A 356 -12.22 -3.03 -13.82
N PHE A 357 -11.01 -3.39 -13.43
CA PHE A 357 -9.97 -2.44 -13.07
C PHE A 357 -8.76 -2.58 -14.01
N TYR A 358 -8.31 -1.45 -14.55
CA TYR A 358 -7.07 -1.31 -15.31
C TYR A 358 -6.00 -0.63 -14.45
N GLY A 359 -4.94 -1.37 -14.16
CA GLY A 359 -3.85 -0.99 -13.28
C GLY A 359 -2.95 0.13 -13.83
N ALA A 360 -2.08 0.64 -12.96
CA ALA A 360 -1.00 1.50 -13.41
C ALA A 360 0.15 0.67 -14.02
N GLY A 361 0.81 1.18 -15.06
CA GLY A 361 2.02 0.53 -15.58
C GLY A 361 2.69 1.17 -16.80
N GLY A 362 2.57 2.49 -16.98
CA GLY A 362 3.13 3.18 -18.16
C GLY A 362 2.38 2.87 -19.46
N LEU A 363 2.80 3.42 -20.59
CA LEU A 363 2.18 3.20 -21.89
C LEU A 363 2.24 1.73 -22.36
N SER A 364 3.28 0.99 -22.00
CA SER A 364 3.36 -0.43 -22.31
C SER A 364 2.26 -1.25 -21.63
N SER A 365 1.83 -0.86 -20.42
CA SER A 365 0.64 -1.45 -19.80
C SER A 365 -0.62 -1.26 -20.62
N ILE A 366 -0.74 -0.13 -21.33
CA ILE A 366 -1.94 0.13 -22.14
C ILE A 366 -2.10 -0.94 -23.21
N LEU A 367 -1.01 -1.32 -23.87
CA LEU A 367 -1.01 -2.33 -24.94
C LEU A 367 -1.32 -3.73 -24.42
N ILE A 368 -0.75 -4.10 -23.27
CA ILE A 368 -1.04 -5.37 -22.60
C ILE A 368 -2.53 -5.43 -22.21
N GLU A 369 -2.99 -4.40 -21.51
CA GLU A 369 -4.38 -4.27 -21.07
C GLU A 369 -5.37 -4.22 -22.25
N LEU A 370 -4.97 -3.63 -23.38
CA LEU A 370 -5.74 -3.66 -24.63
C LEU A 370 -5.86 -5.09 -25.17
N GLY A 371 -4.78 -5.87 -25.14
CA GLY A 371 -4.82 -7.30 -25.46
C GLY A 371 -5.78 -8.08 -24.55
N PHE A 372 -5.74 -7.83 -23.23
CA PHE A 372 -6.73 -8.39 -22.30
C PHE A 372 -8.16 -7.93 -22.61
N THR A 373 -8.34 -6.67 -23.02
CA THR A 373 -9.65 -6.12 -23.39
C THR A 373 -10.21 -6.79 -24.65
N ARG A 374 -9.36 -7.19 -25.60
CA ARG A 374 -9.77 -7.98 -26.78
C ARG A 374 -10.21 -9.38 -26.41
N LEU A 375 -9.39 -10.10 -25.63
CA LEU A 375 -9.77 -11.41 -25.08
C LEU A 375 -11.08 -11.34 -24.31
N PHE A 376 -11.25 -10.27 -23.53
CA PHE A 376 -12.48 -9.98 -22.81
C PHE A 376 -13.65 -9.76 -23.78
N LYS A 377 -13.51 -8.88 -24.78
CA LYS A 377 -14.58 -8.60 -25.76
C LYS A 377 -15.07 -9.88 -26.44
N ASP A 378 -14.16 -10.79 -26.80
CA ASP A 378 -14.51 -12.04 -27.47
C ASP A 378 -15.22 -13.04 -26.54
N ARG A 379 -14.75 -13.17 -25.29
CA ARG A 379 -15.34 -14.09 -24.30
C ARG A 379 -16.62 -13.54 -23.66
N ALA A 380 -16.67 -12.23 -23.46
CA ALA A 380 -17.79 -11.50 -22.89
C ALA A 380 -18.74 -10.93 -23.95
N ALA A 381 -18.66 -11.39 -25.21
CA ALA A 381 -19.49 -10.92 -26.32
C ALA A 381 -21.01 -11.06 -26.05
N GLY A 382 -21.43 -11.86 -25.06
CA GLY A 382 -22.81 -11.93 -24.54
C GLY A 382 -23.04 -11.30 -23.15
N HIS A 383 -21.97 -10.83 -22.50
CA HIS A 383 -21.95 -10.45 -21.07
C HIS A 383 -21.56 -8.98 -20.84
N ALA A 384 -21.40 -8.16 -21.88
CA ALA A 384 -21.10 -6.72 -21.74
C ALA A 384 -22.14 -5.95 -20.89
N SER A 385 -23.39 -6.44 -20.82
CA SER A 385 -24.43 -5.93 -19.92
C SER A 385 -24.15 -6.19 -18.44
N ARG A 386 -23.26 -7.13 -18.11
CA ARG A 386 -22.85 -7.50 -16.75
C ARG A 386 -21.73 -6.62 -16.19
N VAL A 387 -20.97 -5.93 -17.04
CA VAL A 387 -19.89 -5.04 -16.59
C VAL A 387 -20.47 -3.81 -15.91
N ARG A 388 -20.60 -3.78 -14.59
CA ARG A 388 -21.21 -2.64 -13.90
C ARG A 388 -20.40 -1.37 -14.12
N ARG A 389 -19.08 -1.47 -14.00
CA ARG A 389 -18.16 -0.35 -14.13
C ARG A 389 -16.80 -0.75 -14.65
N VAL A 390 -16.12 0.23 -15.24
CA VAL A 390 -14.69 0.19 -15.55
C VAL A 390 -13.95 1.29 -14.79
N SER A 391 -12.81 0.93 -14.21
CA SER A 391 -11.97 1.87 -13.47
C SER A 391 -10.53 1.83 -13.95
N GLY A 392 -9.82 2.95 -13.87
CA GLY A 392 -8.43 3.04 -14.33
C GLY A 392 -7.53 3.85 -13.40
N ALA A 393 -6.26 3.47 -13.31
CA ALA A 393 -5.21 4.23 -12.64
C ALA A 393 -4.06 4.53 -13.60
N SER A 394 -3.52 5.75 -13.56
CA SER A 394 -2.41 6.16 -14.43
C SER A 394 -2.68 5.87 -15.90
N ALA A 395 -1.76 5.21 -16.60
CA ALA A 395 -1.93 4.81 -17.99
C ALA A 395 -3.19 3.96 -18.26
N GLY A 396 -3.59 3.08 -17.32
CA GLY A 396 -4.81 2.27 -17.43
C GLY A 396 -6.11 3.08 -17.50
N VAL A 397 -6.06 4.38 -17.17
CA VAL A 397 -7.19 5.32 -17.39
C VAL A 397 -7.59 5.39 -18.86
N LEU A 398 -6.66 5.26 -19.81
CA LEU A 398 -7.02 5.25 -21.24
C LEU A 398 -7.82 3.99 -21.59
N ASN A 399 -7.35 2.79 -21.24
CA ASN A 399 -8.14 1.57 -21.45
C ASN A 399 -9.51 1.67 -20.81
N ALA A 400 -9.55 2.13 -19.56
CA ALA A 400 -10.79 2.30 -18.83
C ALA A 400 -11.76 3.27 -19.54
N PHE A 401 -11.26 4.40 -20.04
CA PHE A 401 -12.05 5.41 -20.74
C PHE A 401 -12.65 4.89 -22.04
N PHE A 402 -11.83 4.30 -22.92
CA PHE A 402 -12.32 3.80 -24.21
C PHE A 402 -13.29 2.62 -24.01
N HIS A 403 -13.03 1.74 -23.04
CA HIS A 403 -13.95 0.65 -22.69
C HIS A 403 -15.27 1.20 -22.11
N ALA A 404 -15.22 2.18 -21.21
CA ALA A 404 -16.42 2.79 -20.65
C ALA A 404 -17.28 3.48 -21.72
N ILE A 405 -16.67 4.13 -22.73
CA ILE A 405 -17.39 4.70 -23.87
C ILE A 405 -18.12 3.60 -24.66
N ASN A 406 -17.46 2.48 -24.93
CA ASN A 406 -18.08 1.35 -25.62
C ASN A 406 -19.31 0.83 -24.84
N LEU A 407 -19.17 0.64 -23.53
CA LEU A 407 -20.25 0.17 -22.67
C LEU A 407 -21.41 1.18 -22.60
N ALA A 408 -21.11 2.46 -22.45
CA ALA A 408 -22.11 3.52 -22.38
C ALA A 408 -22.87 3.68 -23.69
N ALA A 409 -22.18 3.62 -24.84
CA ALA A 409 -22.79 3.68 -26.16
C ALA A 409 -23.76 2.52 -26.43
N ASN A 410 -23.45 1.33 -25.90
CA ASN A 410 -24.35 0.17 -25.99
C ASN A 410 -25.56 0.29 -25.05
N ARG A 411 -25.41 0.92 -23.89
CA ARG A 411 -26.50 1.10 -22.90
C ARG A 411 -27.41 2.27 -23.19
N HIS A 412 -26.86 3.32 -23.77
CA HIS A 412 -27.51 4.62 -23.99
C HIS A 412 -27.29 5.08 -25.43
N PRO A 413 -27.76 4.34 -26.44
CA PRO A 413 -27.55 4.68 -27.85
C PRO A 413 -28.16 6.03 -28.25
N ASP A 414 -29.03 6.60 -27.41
CA ASP A 414 -29.58 7.95 -27.55
C ASP A 414 -28.58 9.08 -27.21
N LEU A 415 -27.55 8.79 -26.42
CA LEU A 415 -26.52 9.75 -26.00
C LEU A 415 -25.26 9.71 -26.89
N TYR A 416 -25.14 8.71 -27.75
CA TYR A 416 -23.93 8.42 -28.53
C TYR A 416 -24.22 8.23 -30.02
N LEU A 417 -23.27 8.66 -30.85
CA LEU A 417 -23.23 8.32 -32.27
C LEU A 417 -22.75 6.87 -32.46
N PRO A 418 -23.14 6.18 -33.54
CA PRO A 418 -22.74 4.78 -33.80
C PRO A 418 -21.22 4.55 -33.74
N ALA A 419 -20.42 5.55 -34.08
CA ALA A 419 -18.97 5.51 -34.01
C ALA A 419 -18.42 5.18 -32.60
N ALA A 420 -19.16 5.50 -31.53
CA ALA A 420 -18.76 5.22 -30.15
C ALA A 420 -18.69 3.72 -29.83
N GLN A 421 -19.43 2.88 -30.56
CA GLN A 421 -19.37 1.42 -30.42
C GLN A 421 -18.02 0.84 -30.87
N ASN A 422 -17.23 1.62 -31.61
CA ASN A 422 -15.89 1.23 -32.07
C ASN A 422 -14.77 1.93 -31.28
N SER A 423 -15.06 2.47 -30.10
CA SER A 423 -14.06 3.19 -29.29
C SER A 423 -12.82 2.32 -28.97
N LEU A 424 -12.98 1.02 -28.71
CA LEU A 424 -11.83 0.14 -28.49
C LEU A 424 -10.92 0.01 -29.72
N ASP A 425 -11.48 0.08 -30.93
CA ASP A 425 -10.70 0.09 -32.17
C ASP A 425 -10.00 1.45 -32.33
N ASP A 426 -10.67 2.56 -31.97
CA ASP A 426 -10.05 3.89 -31.94
C ASP A 426 -8.85 3.98 -30.97
N LEU A 427 -8.86 3.21 -29.88
CA LEU A 427 -7.69 3.09 -28.99
C LEU A 427 -6.55 2.34 -29.66
N TYR A 428 -6.84 1.27 -30.41
CA TYR A 428 -5.80 0.56 -31.15
C TYR A 428 -5.18 1.45 -32.24
N ASP A 429 -6.02 2.15 -33.02
CA ASP A 429 -5.58 3.08 -34.06
C ASP A 429 -4.74 4.23 -33.49
N LEU A 430 -5.03 4.67 -32.26
CA LEU A 430 -4.20 5.64 -31.56
C LEU A 430 -2.78 5.13 -31.34
N PHE A 431 -2.61 3.84 -31.04
CA PHE A 431 -1.31 3.23 -30.76
C PHE A 431 -0.56 2.74 -32.01
N ASP A 432 -1.28 2.28 -33.04
CA ASP A 432 -0.72 1.76 -34.31
C ASP A 432 0.10 2.81 -35.10
N GLY A 433 -0.17 4.10 -34.87
CA GLY A 433 0.57 5.22 -35.49
C GLY A 433 1.30 6.12 -34.49
N LEU A 434 1.51 5.67 -33.26
CA LEU A 434 1.91 6.54 -32.15
C LEU A 434 3.36 7.02 -32.26
N HIS A 435 3.56 8.34 -32.36
CA HIS A 435 4.82 8.98 -32.00
C HIS A 435 4.75 9.55 -30.59
N ALA A 436 5.88 9.62 -29.90
CA ALA A 436 5.93 10.17 -28.52
C ALA A 436 5.32 11.58 -28.40
N ASN A 437 5.45 12.39 -29.45
CA ASN A 437 4.91 13.75 -29.49
C ASN A 437 3.38 13.82 -29.70
N ASP A 438 2.73 12.69 -30.01
CA ASP A 438 1.28 12.64 -30.22
C ASP A 438 0.50 12.56 -28.90
N LEU A 439 1.16 12.11 -27.82
CA LEU A 439 0.58 12.10 -26.47
C LEU A 439 1.07 13.29 -25.65
N PHE A 440 2.37 13.54 -25.67
CA PHE A 440 3.00 14.51 -24.79
C PHE A 440 4.02 15.38 -25.52
N GLU A 441 4.01 16.68 -25.26
CA GLU A 441 5.04 17.60 -25.77
C GLU A 441 6.05 17.91 -24.66
N VAL A 442 7.33 17.73 -24.93
CA VAL A 442 8.42 18.00 -23.97
C VAL A 442 8.63 19.52 -23.80
N ASN A 443 8.60 20.01 -22.56
CA ASN A 443 8.74 21.42 -22.22
C ASN A 443 10.20 21.92 -22.20
N TRP A 444 11.19 21.14 -22.66
CA TRP A 444 12.62 21.48 -22.55
C TRP A 444 13.01 22.79 -23.26
N LEU A 445 12.29 23.16 -24.33
CA LEU A 445 12.48 24.42 -25.06
C LEU A 445 11.62 25.59 -24.52
N LYS A 446 10.80 25.35 -23.50
CA LYS A 446 9.85 26.32 -22.91
C LYS A 446 10.23 26.58 -21.44
N PRO A 447 11.25 27.40 -21.16
CA PRO A 447 11.79 27.59 -19.81
C PRO A 447 10.78 28.12 -18.78
N TRP A 448 9.69 28.76 -19.21
CA TRP A 448 8.60 29.19 -18.32
C TRP A 448 7.63 28.06 -17.93
N ARG A 449 7.58 26.95 -18.69
CA ARG A 449 6.75 25.77 -18.39
C ARG A 449 7.51 24.71 -17.60
N PHE A 450 8.83 24.62 -17.77
CA PHE A 450 9.70 23.65 -17.10
C PHE A 450 9.58 23.61 -15.55
N PRO A 451 9.42 24.74 -14.83
CA PRO A 451 9.23 24.72 -13.38
C PRO A 451 7.93 24.05 -12.91
N ARG A 452 6.97 23.85 -13.83
CA ARG A 452 5.68 23.20 -13.56
C ARG A 452 5.71 21.71 -13.89
N SER A 453 6.26 21.32 -15.03
CA SER A 453 6.35 19.92 -15.48
C SER A 453 7.34 19.74 -16.64
N LEU A 454 7.87 18.51 -16.81
CA LEU A 454 8.78 18.15 -17.91
C LEU A 454 8.09 18.09 -19.28
N GLY A 455 6.81 17.74 -19.32
CA GLY A 455 5.99 17.69 -20.52
C GLY A 455 4.62 18.32 -20.32
N ASN A 456 3.81 18.35 -21.38
CA ASN A 456 2.41 18.78 -21.33
C ASN A 456 1.50 17.82 -22.11
N SER A 457 0.25 17.75 -21.70
CA SER A 457 -0.79 16.86 -22.25
C SER A 457 -1.65 17.53 -23.33
N ASP A 458 -1.24 18.67 -23.90
CA ASP A 458 -1.99 19.38 -24.94
C ASP A 458 -2.27 18.50 -26.19
N PRO A 459 -1.34 17.64 -26.66
CA PRO A 459 -1.63 16.70 -27.76
C PRO A 459 -2.74 15.70 -27.39
N LEU A 460 -2.61 14.99 -26.27
CA LEU A 460 -3.62 14.05 -25.80
C LEU A 460 -4.99 14.73 -25.59
N ARG A 461 -5.02 15.93 -25.00
CA ARG A 461 -6.25 16.72 -24.83
C ARG A 461 -6.98 16.95 -26.16
N ARG A 462 -6.26 17.35 -27.21
CA ARG A 462 -6.83 17.56 -28.55
C ARG A 462 -7.39 16.25 -29.14
N THR A 463 -6.69 15.14 -28.94
CA THR A 463 -7.14 13.82 -29.38
C THR A 463 -8.44 13.43 -28.67
N LEU A 464 -8.50 13.54 -27.34
CA LEU A 464 -9.70 13.25 -26.56
C LEU A 464 -10.88 14.14 -26.96
N ARG A 465 -10.63 15.43 -27.22
CA ARG A 465 -11.64 16.37 -27.73
C ARG A 465 -12.24 15.92 -29.05
N ARG A 466 -11.39 15.53 -30.00
CA ARG A 466 -11.80 15.03 -31.32
C ARG A 466 -12.62 13.74 -31.20
N LEU A 467 -12.18 12.81 -30.35
CA LEU A 467 -12.86 11.53 -30.14
C LEU A 467 -14.22 11.71 -29.47
N LEU A 468 -14.32 12.51 -28.40
CA LEU A 468 -15.63 12.78 -27.78
C LEU A 468 -16.59 13.51 -28.74
N THR A 469 -16.09 14.42 -29.59
CA THR A 469 -16.90 15.02 -30.67
C THR A 469 -17.41 13.93 -31.62
N LYS A 470 -16.53 13.03 -32.08
CA LYS A 470 -16.85 11.91 -32.96
C LYS A 470 -17.89 10.96 -32.34
N TRP A 471 -17.83 10.74 -31.04
CA TRP A 471 -18.68 9.77 -30.35
C TRP A 471 -20.01 10.33 -29.84
N THR A 472 -20.11 11.64 -29.61
CA THR A 472 -21.32 12.25 -29.01
C THR A 472 -22.00 13.26 -29.93
N GLY A 473 -21.30 13.77 -30.94
CA GLY A 473 -21.78 14.88 -31.76
C GLY A 473 -21.79 16.23 -31.04
N SER A 474 -21.31 16.30 -29.79
CA SER A 474 -21.29 17.55 -29.01
C SER A 474 -20.39 18.60 -29.66
N SER A 475 -20.88 19.84 -29.71
CA SER A 475 -20.10 21.01 -30.10
C SER A 475 -19.14 21.50 -29.01
N ASP A 476 -19.37 21.08 -27.76
CA ASP A 476 -18.53 21.42 -26.61
C ASP A 476 -18.18 20.15 -25.80
N PRO A 477 -17.29 19.28 -26.34
CA PRO A 477 -16.89 18.05 -25.67
C PRO A 477 -16.06 18.29 -24.40
N GLU A 478 -15.52 19.49 -24.15
CA GLU A 478 -14.76 19.78 -22.93
C GLU A 478 -15.64 20.01 -21.71
N ALA A 479 -16.91 20.37 -21.91
CA ALA A 479 -17.88 20.57 -20.83
C ALA A 479 -18.59 19.27 -20.40
N LEU A 480 -18.50 18.20 -21.19
CA LEU A 480 -19.21 16.94 -20.91
C LEU A 480 -18.68 16.27 -19.65
N THR A 481 -19.59 15.99 -18.72
CA THR A 481 -19.31 15.30 -17.45
C THR A 481 -19.64 13.81 -17.52
N PHE A 482 -19.29 13.06 -16.46
CA PHE A 482 -19.63 11.63 -16.37
C PHE A 482 -21.15 11.41 -16.32
N GLU A 483 -21.88 12.31 -15.67
CA GLU A 483 -23.35 12.25 -15.58
C GLU A 483 -24.01 12.51 -16.94
N ASP A 484 -23.54 13.51 -17.69
CA ASP A 484 -24.09 13.85 -19.03
C ASP A 484 -24.01 12.65 -19.98
N LEU A 485 -22.95 11.86 -19.85
CA LEU A 485 -22.66 10.71 -20.69
C LEU A 485 -23.16 9.39 -20.09
N LYS A 486 -23.68 9.40 -18.85
CA LYS A 486 -23.95 8.18 -18.06
C LYS A 486 -22.76 7.21 -18.10
N LEU A 487 -21.55 7.76 -18.04
CA LEU A 487 -20.32 7.04 -18.31
C LEU A 487 -19.96 6.15 -17.11
N PRO A 488 -19.91 4.81 -17.25
CA PRO A 488 -19.60 3.90 -16.15
C PRO A 488 -18.07 3.82 -15.92
N LEU A 489 -17.43 4.99 -15.83
CA LEU A 489 -16.00 5.16 -15.65
C LEU A 489 -15.69 5.71 -14.25
N LEU A 490 -14.64 5.18 -13.64
CA LEU A 490 -14.01 5.77 -12.47
C LEU A 490 -12.51 5.97 -12.73
N VAL A 491 -12.06 7.22 -12.65
CA VAL A 491 -10.66 7.59 -12.82
C VAL A 491 -10.04 7.85 -11.46
N SER A 492 -8.93 7.18 -11.18
CA SER A 492 -8.19 7.38 -9.94
C SER A 492 -7.15 8.48 -10.06
N ALA A 493 -7.15 9.37 -9.08
CA ALA A 493 -6.24 10.50 -8.97
C ALA A 493 -5.78 10.70 -7.52
N ALA A 494 -4.80 11.56 -7.30
CA ALA A 494 -4.40 12.03 -5.98
C ALA A 494 -4.66 13.53 -5.85
N ARG A 495 -5.28 13.96 -4.74
CA ARG A 495 -5.43 15.39 -4.43
C ARG A 495 -4.06 16.00 -4.16
N ALA A 496 -3.69 17.03 -4.90
CA ALA A 496 -2.37 17.67 -4.74
C ALA A 496 -2.21 18.37 -3.38
N SER A 497 -3.29 18.70 -2.67
CA SER A 497 -3.20 19.35 -1.36
C SER A 497 -2.62 18.43 -0.26
N ASP A 498 -2.95 17.14 -0.31
CA ASP A 498 -2.70 16.21 0.78
C ASP A 498 -2.29 14.81 0.31
N GLY A 499 -2.31 14.51 -0.99
CA GLY A 499 -1.98 13.21 -1.56
C GLY A 499 -2.98 12.10 -1.24
N VAL A 500 -4.18 12.45 -0.76
CA VAL A 500 -5.25 11.48 -0.53
C VAL A 500 -5.77 10.98 -1.89
N PRO A 501 -6.00 9.66 -2.06
CA PRO A 501 -6.66 9.15 -3.26
C PRO A 501 -8.03 9.80 -3.46
N ALA A 502 -8.32 10.18 -4.68
CA ALA A 502 -9.60 10.69 -5.12
C ALA A 502 -10.07 9.91 -6.34
N PHE A 503 -11.37 9.77 -6.48
CA PHE A 503 -11.97 9.04 -7.58
C PHE A 503 -12.90 9.97 -8.34
N LEU A 504 -12.65 10.14 -9.63
CA LEU A 504 -13.37 11.04 -10.52
C LEU A 504 -14.32 10.19 -11.37
N GLY A 505 -15.61 10.44 -11.28
CA GLY A 505 -16.62 9.59 -11.91
C GLY A 505 -18.03 10.02 -11.53
N MET A 506 -19.01 9.29 -12.05
CA MET A 506 -20.42 9.54 -11.73
C MET A 506 -20.66 9.37 -10.21
N PRO A 507 -21.27 10.36 -9.54
CA PRO A 507 -21.66 10.25 -8.14
C PRO A 507 -22.61 9.05 -7.94
N GLY A 508 -22.46 8.37 -6.81
CA GLY A 508 -23.28 7.22 -6.47
C GLY A 508 -23.39 7.03 -4.96
N ASP A 509 -23.88 5.87 -4.55
CA ASP A 509 -23.97 5.46 -3.14
C ASP A 509 -22.60 5.04 -2.54
N GLN A 510 -21.55 5.06 -3.37
CA GLN A 510 -20.22 4.68 -2.98
C GLN A 510 -19.54 5.76 -2.15
N GLN A 511 -19.14 5.33 -0.96
CA GLN A 511 -18.29 6.11 -0.11
C GLN A 511 -17.43 5.19 0.72
N THR A 512 -16.22 5.66 1.00
CA THR A 512 -15.30 5.02 1.94
C THR A 512 -14.69 6.09 2.82
N VAL A 513 -14.01 5.68 3.89
CA VAL A 513 -13.16 6.54 4.68
C VAL A 513 -11.75 5.97 4.62
N PHE A 514 -10.77 6.81 4.32
CA PHE A 514 -9.38 6.41 4.26
C PHE A 514 -8.54 7.41 5.05
N GLY A 515 -7.86 6.95 6.10
CA GLY A 515 -7.14 7.83 7.00
C GLY A 515 -8.01 8.90 7.66
N GLY A 516 -9.27 8.57 7.98
CA GLY A 516 -10.25 9.52 8.52
C GLY A 516 -10.85 10.49 7.50
N THR A 517 -10.47 10.40 6.22
CA THR A 517 -11.04 11.23 5.15
C THR A 517 -12.14 10.49 4.42
N VAL A 518 -13.35 11.06 4.36
CA VAL A 518 -14.44 10.51 3.53
C VAL A 518 -14.10 10.72 2.06
N ILE A 519 -14.10 9.65 1.29
CA ILE A 519 -13.86 9.66 -0.15
C ILE A 519 -15.13 9.22 -0.86
N ARG A 520 -15.53 9.99 -1.88
CA ARG A 520 -16.68 9.74 -2.75
C ARG A 520 -16.27 10.05 -4.20
N PRO A 521 -16.95 9.46 -5.20
CA PRO A 521 -16.75 9.85 -6.59
C PRO A 521 -17.08 11.34 -6.77
N VAL A 522 -16.20 12.06 -7.45
CA VAL A 522 -16.37 13.47 -7.80
C VAL A 522 -16.76 13.56 -9.27
N ASN A 523 -17.95 14.10 -9.57
CA ASN A 523 -18.31 14.39 -10.95
C ASN A 523 -17.45 15.54 -11.47
N GLY A 524 -17.08 15.47 -12.75
CA GLY A 524 -16.31 16.52 -13.41
C GLY A 524 -16.22 16.30 -14.91
N PRO A 525 -15.59 17.24 -15.63
CA PRO A 525 -15.42 17.13 -17.07
C PRO A 525 -14.53 15.94 -17.43
N VAL A 526 -15.02 15.05 -18.30
CA VAL A 526 -14.41 13.74 -18.57
C VAL A 526 -12.98 13.87 -19.09
N ILE A 527 -12.71 14.82 -20.00
CA ILE A 527 -11.35 15.04 -20.54
C ILE A 527 -10.39 15.45 -19.41
N GLN A 528 -10.79 16.41 -18.57
CA GLN A 528 -9.94 16.86 -17.46
C GLN A 528 -9.70 15.73 -16.46
N SER A 529 -10.71 14.91 -16.17
CA SER A 529 -10.57 13.77 -15.27
C SER A 529 -9.63 12.69 -15.83
N VAL A 530 -9.73 12.35 -17.11
CA VAL A 530 -8.80 11.41 -17.77
C VAL A 530 -7.37 11.94 -17.70
N LEU A 531 -7.16 13.22 -18.02
CA LEU A 531 -5.85 13.85 -17.94
C LEU A 531 -5.31 13.91 -16.50
N ALA A 532 -6.17 14.17 -15.52
CA ALA A 532 -5.82 14.17 -14.10
C ALA A 532 -5.31 12.81 -13.64
N GLY A 533 -6.03 11.74 -14.01
CA GLY A 533 -5.65 10.37 -13.66
C GLY A 533 -4.33 9.93 -14.29
N MET A 534 -3.91 10.56 -15.39
CA MET A 534 -2.63 10.33 -16.07
C MET A 534 -1.56 11.38 -15.74
N ALA A 535 -1.84 12.38 -14.90
CA ALA A 535 -0.94 13.50 -14.64
C ALA A 535 0.21 13.07 -13.72
N VAL A 536 1.10 12.21 -14.23
CA VAL A 536 2.23 11.67 -13.46
C VAL A 536 3.04 12.85 -12.95
N PRO A 537 3.21 12.99 -11.62
CA PRO A 537 3.93 14.12 -11.06
C PRO A 537 5.34 14.20 -11.65
N LEU A 538 5.90 15.41 -11.73
CA LEU A 538 7.12 15.75 -12.49
C LEU A 538 6.94 15.74 -14.02
N TYR A 539 6.31 14.72 -14.57
CA TYR A 539 6.21 14.54 -16.03
C TYR A 539 5.13 15.41 -16.65
N LEU A 540 3.94 15.45 -16.03
CA LEU A 540 2.76 16.09 -16.60
C LEU A 540 2.16 17.11 -15.63
N PRO A 541 1.50 18.16 -16.13
CA PRO A 541 0.87 19.16 -15.30
C PRO A 541 -0.33 18.56 -14.57
N ALA A 542 -0.53 19.00 -13.32
CA ALA A 542 -1.75 18.70 -12.57
C ALA A 542 -2.98 19.35 -13.22
N GLU A 543 -4.15 18.72 -13.08
CA GLU A 543 -5.41 19.22 -13.60
C GLU A 543 -6.27 19.81 -12.47
N ARG A 544 -6.99 20.88 -12.76
CA ARG A 544 -7.93 21.49 -11.81
C ARG A 544 -9.34 21.02 -12.13
N ILE A 545 -10.04 20.49 -11.14
CA ILE A 545 -11.44 20.07 -11.24
C ILE A 545 -12.16 20.63 -10.03
N GLY A 546 -13.11 21.55 -10.25
CA GLY A 546 -13.67 22.36 -9.18
C GLY A 546 -12.58 23.18 -8.46
N ASP A 547 -12.59 23.14 -7.13
CA ASP A 547 -11.65 23.90 -6.29
C ASP A 547 -10.32 23.18 -6.05
N ASP A 548 -10.26 21.89 -6.35
CA ASP A 548 -9.09 21.03 -6.10
C ASP A 548 -8.17 20.88 -7.31
N ILE A 549 -6.95 20.44 -7.03
CA ILE A 549 -5.92 20.10 -8.03
C ILE A 549 -5.63 18.61 -7.90
N TYR A 550 -5.60 17.92 -9.03
CA TYR A 550 -5.46 16.48 -9.12
C TYR A 550 -4.22 16.08 -9.93
N LEU A 551 -3.55 15.05 -9.44
CA LEU A 551 -2.41 14.38 -10.04
C LEU A 551 -2.74 12.91 -10.28
N ASP A 552 -1.88 12.19 -10.99
CA ASP A 552 -1.93 10.73 -11.06
C ASP A 552 -1.98 10.13 -9.64
N VAL A 553 -2.77 9.07 -9.45
CA VAL A 553 -2.92 8.40 -8.15
C VAL A 553 -1.58 7.86 -7.64
N GLY A 554 -0.68 7.45 -8.54
CA GLY A 554 0.72 7.12 -8.27
C GLY A 554 1.57 8.28 -7.75
N ALA A 555 1.00 9.45 -7.50
CA ALA A 555 1.63 10.49 -6.68
C ALA A 555 1.67 10.14 -5.20
N GLY A 556 0.66 9.43 -4.70
CA GLY A 556 0.53 9.13 -3.27
C GLY A 556 0.10 7.70 -2.96
N PHE A 557 -0.50 6.98 -3.92
CA PHE A 557 -0.98 5.63 -3.72
C PHE A 557 -1.13 4.88 -5.07
N PHE A 558 -0.21 3.96 -5.39
CA PHE A 558 -0.40 3.08 -6.55
C PHE A 558 -1.63 2.17 -6.41
N ASP A 559 -2.39 2.07 -7.50
CA ASP A 559 -3.52 1.15 -7.65
C ASP A 559 -4.59 1.26 -6.54
N ALA A 560 -4.72 2.44 -5.91
CA ALA A 560 -5.72 2.70 -4.86
C ALA A 560 -7.16 2.42 -5.29
N THR A 561 -7.42 2.43 -6.60
CA THR A 561 -8.68 2.03 -7.24
C THR A 561 -9.10 0.61 -6.88
N LEU A 562 -8.14 -0.31 -6.78
CA LEU A 562 -8.42 -1.71 -6.45
C LEU A 562 -9.09 -1.78 -5.06
N LEU A 563 -8.59 -0.98 -4.12
CA LEU A 563 -9.20 -0.86 -2.80
C LEU A 563 -10.53 -0.12 -2.83
N PHE A 564 -10.74 0.86 -3.71
CA PHE A 564 -12.00 1.62 -3.72
C PHE A 564 -13.15 0.93 -4.46
N CYS A 565 -12.88 0.28 -5.60
CA CYS A 565 -13.89 -0.44 -6.39
C CYS A 565 -14.62 -1.52 -5.56
N THR A 566 -13.93 -2.03 -4.55
CA THR A 566 -14.38 -3.11 -3.70
C THR A 566 -15.19 -2.61 -2.48
N LEU A 567 -15.33 -1.29 -2.34
CA LEU A 567 -16.02 -0.61 -1.24
C LEU A 567 -17.41 -0.08 -1.62
N ALA A 568 -18.00 -0.64 -2.68
CA ALA A 568 -19.43 -0.50 -2.90
C ALA A 568 -20.22 -1.11 -1.74
N ARG A 569 -21.43 -0.59 -1.44
CA ARG A 569 -22.32 -1.14 -0.40
C ARG A 569 -22.56 -2.65 -0.59
N GLU A 570 -22.61 -3.07 -1.84
CA GLU A 570 -22.57 -4.47 -2.24
C GLU A 570 -21.47 -4.64 -3.30
N PRO A 571 -20.33 -5.26 -2.95
CA PRO A 571 -19.28 -5.52 -3.93
C PRO A 571 -19.80 -6.49 -5.00
N ALA A 572 -19.39 -6.24 -6.25
CA ALA A 572 -19.52 -7.20 -7.35
C ALA A 572 -18.22 -8.03 -7.45
N SER A 573 -18.19 -9.07 -8.28
CA SER A 573 -16.90 -9.67 -8.64
C SER A 573 -16.02 -8.60 -9.31
N ILE A 574 -14.70 -8.71 -9.17
CA ILE A 574 -13.75 -7.79 -9.80
C ILE A 574 -12.77 -8.55 -10.67
N LEU A 575 -12.60 -8.05 -11.90
CA LEU A 575 -11.51 -8.44 -12.78
C LEU A 575 -10.47 -7.32 -12.78
N SER A 576 -9.38 -7.56 -12.07
CA SER A 576 -8.24 -6.65 -11.97
C SER A 576 -7.20 -7.01 -13.04
N ILE A 577 -7.13 -6.20 -14.09
CA ILE A 577 -6.12 -6.28 -15.15
C ILE A 577 -4.96 -5.39 -14.76
N HIS A 578 -3.82 -6.00 -14.47
CA HIS A 578 -2.66 -5.30 -13.92
C HIS A 578 -1.35 -6.00 -14.27
N LEU A 579 -0.28 -5.20 -14.30
CA LEU A 579 1.09 -5.66 -14.48
C LEU A 579 1.74 -6.01 -13.13
N GLY A 580 1.68 -7.29 -12.76
CA GLY A 580 2.43 -7.87 -11.66
C GLY A 580 3.95 -7.90 -11.89
N GLU A 581 4.69 -8.29 -10.86
CA GLU A 581 6.16 -8.37 -10.93
C GLU A 581 6.60 -9.70 -11.56
N PRO A 582 7.71 -9.77 -12.31
CA PRO A 582 8.22 -11.04 -12.81
C PRO A 582 8.89 -11.86 -11.69
N PRO A 583 8.78 -13.20 -11.71
CA PRO A 583 9.57 -14.08 -10.85
C PRO A 583 11.07 -13.84 -11.03
N GLY A 584 11.78 -13.56 -9.93
CA GLY A 584 13.25 -13.42 -9.92
C GLY A 584 13.80 -12.14 -10.56
N TYR A 585 12.96 -11.15 -10.87
CA TYR A 585 13.42 -9.88 -11.45
C TYR A 585 13.75 -8.87 -10.36
N SER A 586 15.04 -8.57 -10.21
CA SER A 586 15.49 -7.31 -9.64
C SER A 586 15.17 -6.21 -10.66
N PHE A 587 14.72 -5.03 -10.22
CA PHE A 587 14.60 -3.83 -11.10
C PHE A 587 15.94 -3.40 -11.71
N GLY A 588 17.02 -4.16 -11.47
CA GLY A 588 18.33 -3.94 -12.06
C GLY A 588 18.98 -2.67 -11.53
N TYR A 589 18.53 -2.21 -10.35
CA TYR A 589 19.12 -1.01 -9.76
C TYR A 589 20.60 -1.22 -9.50
N PRO A 590 21.42 -0.16 -9.68
CA PRO A 590 22.83 -0.23 -9.35
C PRO A 590 22.97 -0.59 -7.87
N GLU A 591 23.96 -1.43 -7.55
CA GLU A 591 24.21 -1.87 -6.17
C GLU A 591 24.22 -0.69 -5.20
N ARG A 592 24.84 0.43 -5.59
CA ARG A 592 24.79 1.68 -4.85
C ARG A 592 23.87 2.68 -5.54
N THR A 593 22.76 3.02 -4.89
CA THR A 593 21.73 3.90 -5.45
C THR A 593 22.25 5.33 -5.64
N LEU A 594 22.00 5.91 -6.82
CA LEU A 594 22.28 7.32 -7.12
C LEU A 594 21.17 8.22 -6.56
N LEU A 595 21.55 9.37 -5.98
CA LEU A 595 20.62 10.38 -5.46
C LEU A 595 19.68 10.93 -6.54
N SER A 596 20.19 11.13 -7.76
CA SER A 596 19.37 11.58 -8.88
C SER A 596 18.28 10.56 -9.24
N ARG A 597 18.63 9.28 -9.36
CA ARG A 597 17.64 8.20 -9.56
C ARG A 597 16.65 8.13 -8.40
N SER A 598 17.13 8.28 -7.16
CA SER A 598 16.25 8.30 -5.99
C SER A 598 15.25 9.46 -6.00
N LEU A 599 15.61 10.62 -6.54
CA LEU A 599 14.71 11.78 -6.63
C LEU A 599 13.68 11.67 -7.76
N PHE A 600 14.00 10.95 -8.84
CA PHE A 600 13.13 10.88 -10.02
C PHE A 600 12.37 9.55 -10.15
N ASP A 601 12.86 8.48 -9.51
CA ASP A 601 12.28 7.12 -9.50
C ASP A 601 11.91 6.65 -8.09
N THR A 602 11.71 7.59 -7.15
CA THR A 602 11.41 7.26 -5.73
C THR A 602 10.21 6.34 -5.60
N HIS A 603 9.22 6.51 -6.49
CA HIS A 603 7.98 5.76 -6.52
C HIS A 603 8.22 4.29 -6.88
N THR A 604 9.20 3.98 -7.74
CA THR A 604 9.48 2.61 -8.21
C THR A 604 10.04 1.71 -7.11
N TYR A 605 10.78 2.24 -6.14
CA TYR A 605 11.25 1.48 -4.96
C TYR A 605 10.13 1.07 -3.99
N GLN A 606 8.90 1.55 -4.20
CA GLN A 606 7.78 1.36 -3.28
C GLN A 606 6.65 0.51 -3.88
N ILE A 607 6.63 0.40 -5.21
CA ILE A 607 5.64 -0.33 -5.99
C ILE A 607 5.43 -1.77 -5.48
N PRO A 608 6.48 -2.57 -5.18
CA PRO A 608 6.30 -3.99 -4.86
C PRO A 608 5.41 -4.24 -3.66
N GLU A 609 5.78 -3.66 -2.51
CA GLU A 609 5.05 -3.88 -1.27
C GLU A 609 3.66 -3.27 -1.31
N GLN A 610 3.54 -2.06 -1.87
CA GLN A 610 2.25 -1.39 -1.98
C GLN A 610 1.26 -2.21 -2.79
N ARG A 611 1.70 -2.74 -3.94
CA ARG A 611 0.88 -3.60 -4.78
C ARG A 611 0.54 -4.87 -4.04
N ARG A 612 1.54 -5.59 -3.51
CA ARG A 612 1.32 -6.81 -2.70
C ARG A 612 0.25 -6.59 -1.64
N ARG A 613 0.39 -5.53 -0.84
CA ARG A 613 -0.53 -5.22 0.26
C ARG A 613 -1.92 -4.84 -0.22
N SER A 614 -2.02 -4.10 -1.33
CA SER A 614 -3.32 -3.75 -1.93
C SER A 614 -4.04 -4.99 -2.45
N TYR A 615 -3.32 -5.91 -3.11
CA TYR A 615 -3.85 -7.20 -3.56
C TYR A 615 -4.36 -8.03 -2.40
N GLU A 616 -3.53 -8.20 -1.38
CA GLU A 616 -3.88 -9.02 -0.24
C GLU A 616 -5.05 -8.41 0.54
N ALA A 617 -5.09 -7.09 0.73
CA ALA A 617 -6.22 -6.40 1.33
C ALA A 617 -7.52 -6.64 0.54
N VAL A 618 -7.48 -6.62 -0.79
CA VAL A 618 -8.66 -6.93 -1.63
C VAL A 618 -9.07 -8.39 -1.49
N ASN A 619 -8.14 -9.33 -1.51
CA ASN A 619 -8.46 -10.75 -1.31
C ASN A 619 -9.13 -10.96 0.06
N ARG A 620 -8.59 -10.35 1.12
CA ARG A 620 -9.17 -10.38 2.46
C ARG A 620 -10.53 -9.72 2.51
N LEU A 621 -10.77 -8.67 1.73
CA LEU A 621 -12.06 -7.99 1.70
C LEU A 621 -13.13 -8.90 1.10
N TYR A 622 -12.81 -9.59 -0.01
CA TYR A 622 -13.71 -10.57 -0.62
C TYR A 622 -13.96 -11.76 0.29
N GLU A 623 -12.92 -12.26 0.95
CA GLU A 623 -13.03 -13.29 1.98
C GLU A 623 -13.98 -12.87 3.10
N TYR A 624 -13.82 -11.64 3.61
CA TYR A 624 -14.67 -11.07 4.63
C TYR A 624 -16.14 -11.01 4.19
N PHE A 625 -16.43 -10.50 2.98
CA PHE A 625 -17.80 -10.43 2.47
C PHE A 625 -18.42 -11.80 2.23
N GLY A 626 -17.66 -12.76 1.69
CA GLY A 626 -18.11 -14.15 1.54
C GLY A 626 -18.48 -14.77 2.88
N LEU A 627 -17.61 -14.60 3.89
CA LEU A 627 -17.86 -15.08 5.24
C LEU A 627 -19.08 -14.37 5.86
N ARG A 628 -19.22 -13.05 5.68
CA ARG A 628 -20.36 -12.28 6.20
C ARG A 628 -21.68 -12.79 5.63
N ARG A 629 -21.76 -13.03 4.31
CA ARG A 629 -22.95 -13.62 3.68
C ARG A 629 -23.27 -15.00 4.21
N ARG A 630 -22.24 -15.81 4.52
CA ARG A 630 -22.44 -17.13 5.15
C ARG A 630 -23.00 -17.01 6.56
N VAL A 631 -22.44 -16.13 7.40
CA VAL A 631 -22.94 -15.93 8.77
C VAL A 631 -24.35 -15.34 8.76
N ALA A 632 -24.65 -14.37 7.90
CA ALA A 632 -26.00 -13.80 7.78
C ALA A 632 -27.04 -14.88 7.44
N ARG A 633 -26.72 -15.80 6.53
CA ARG A 633 -27.58 -16.94 6.19
C ARG A 633 -27.76 -17.93 7.34
N LEU A 634 -26.67 -18.25 8.06
CA LEU A 634 -26.76 -19.11 9.24
C LEU A 634 -27.69 -18.49 10.30
N VAL A 635 -27.58 -17.17 10.50
CA VAL A 635 -28.42 -16.42 11.44
C VAL A 635 -29.88 -16.42 10.99
N GLU A 636 -30.16 -16.19 9.72
CA GLU A 636 -31.51 -16.25 9.15
C GLU A 636 -32.11 -17.66 9.31
N ALA A 637 -31.33 -18.70 9.02
CA ALA A 637 -31.78 -20.08 9.17
C ALA A 637 -32.08 -20.43 10.63
N LEU A 638 -31.21 -20.06 11.57
CA LEU A 638 -31.44 -20.24 13.01
C LEU A 638 -32.65 -19.44 13.51
N HIS A 639 -32.83 -18.22 13.01
CA HIS A 639 -34.01 -17.40 13.32
C HIS A 639 -35.30 -18.08 12.85
N TRP A 640 -35.32 -18.58 11.61
CA TRP A 640 -36.47 -19.31 11.05
C TRP A 640 -36.77 -20.61 11.81
N ALA A 641 -35.74 -21.28 12.32
CA ALA A 641 -35.86 -22.45 13.18
C ALA A 641 -36.25 -22.14 14.65
N GLY A 642 -36.58 -20.87 14.97
CA GLY A 642 -37.02 -20.46 16.30
C GLY A 642 -35.90 -20.41 17.35
N GLN A 643 -34.62 -20.37 16.94
CA GLN A 643 -33.46 -20.41 17.84
C GLN A 643 -33.03 -19.00 18.29
N ALA A 644 -33.98 -18.16 18.71
CA ALA A 644 -33.70 -16.78 19.12
C ALA A 644 -32.76 -16.70 20.34
N ASP A 645 -32.90 -17.62 21.29
CA ASP A 645 -32.05 -17.68 22.49
C ASP A 645 -30.58 -17.99 22.15
N LEU A 646 -30.36 -18.82 21.13
CA LEU A 646 -29.03 -19.16 20.63
C LEU A 646 -28.36 -17.95 19.98
N LEU A 647 -29.12 -17.19 19.18
CA LEU A 647 -28.64 -15.94 18.58
C LEU A 647 -28.34 -14.88 19.67
N ALA A 648 -29.16 -14.80 20.72
CA ALA A 648 -28.93 -13.90 21.84
C ALA A 648 -27.69 -14.28 22.68
N ALA A 649 -27.40 -15.59 22.81
CA ALA A 649 -26.22 -16.09 23.51
C ALA A 649 -24.90 -15.86 22.75
N HIS A 650 -24.99 -15.68 21.42
CA HIS A 650 -23.85 -15.46 20.54
C HIS A 650 -24.07 -14.17 19.73
N PRO A 651 -24.02 -12.99 20.40
CA PRO A 651 -24.16 -11.73 19.70
C PRO A 651 -23.08 -11.63 18.63
N LEU A 652 -23.53 -11.31 17.42
CA LEU A 652 -22.64 -11.06 16.31
C LEU A 652 -21.92 -9.74 16.56
N PRO A 653 -20.71 -9.55 15.99
CA PRO A 653 -20.07 -8.25 15.99
C PRO A 653 -21.05 -7.16 15.50
N ASP A 654 -20.94 -5.94 16.01
CA ASP A 654 -21.78 -4.80 15.58
C ASP A 654 -21.62 -4.62 14.05
N TRP A 655 -22.65 -4.98 13.26
CA TRP A 655 -22.62 -5.03 11.79
C TRP A 655 -23.31 -3.80 11.16
N ASP A 656 -23.24 -2.64 11.82
CA ASP A 656 -24.03 -1.48 11.39
C ASP A 656 -23.79 -1.16 9.90
N GLU A 657 -24.85 -0.78 9.18
CA GLU A 657 -24.75 -0.43 7.75
C GLU A 657 -23.90 0.81 7.50
N ALA A 658 -23.74 1.64 8.52
CA ALA A 658 -22.80 2.74 8.52
C ALA A 658 -21.34 2.26 8.53
N TRP A 659 -21.06 1.06 9.03
CA TRP A 659 -19.72 0.60 9.39
C TRP A 659 -18.77 0.36 8.19
N TRP A 660 -19.31 0.04 7.00
CA TRP A 660 -18.52 0.02 5.75
C TRP A 660 -18.29 1.40 5.12
N GLN A 661 -19.12 2.38 5.51
CA GLN A 661 -19.07 3.77 5.02
C GLN A 661 -18.21 4.64 5.94
N THR A 662 -18.18 4.31 7.23
CA THR A 662 -17.39 4.96 8.26
C THR A 662 -16.28 4.01 8.67
N TRP A 663 -15.15 4.09 7.97
CA TRP A 663 -13.86 3.63 8.46
C TRP A 663 -13.39 4.56 9.58
N GLN A 664 -14.16 4.61 10.67
CA GLN A 664 -13.62 5.05 11.92
C GLN A 664 -12.72 3.91 12.38
N VAL A 665 -11.46 4.02 12.00
CA VAL A 665 -10.39 3.35 12.69
C VAL A 665 -10.45 3.91 14.11
N ASP A 666 -11.15 3.20 15.01
CA ASP A 666 -10.66 3.18 16.37
C ASP A 666 -9.24 2.66 16.21
N VAL A 667 -8.27 3.56 16.41
CA VAL A 667 -6.83 3.26 16.37
C VAL A 667 -6.54 2.40 17.60
N VAL A 668 -7.12 1.21 17.62
CA VAL A 668 -6.60 0.09 18.35
C VAL A 668 -5.58 -0.54 17.41
N GLY A 669 -4.49 0.19 17.12
CA GLY A 669 -3.22 -0.53 17.20
C GLY A 669 -3.18 -1.17 18.60
N TYR A 670 -2.37 -2.20 18.83
CA TYR A 670 -2.07 -2.57 20.21
C TYR A 670 -1.27 -1.42 20.86
N THR A 671 -1.94 -0.29 21.10
CA THR A 671 -1.57 0.64 22.15
C THR A 671 -1.54 -0.23 23.39
N LEU A 672 -0.50 -0.05 24.18
CA LEU A 672 -0.34 -0.76 25.44
C LEU A 672 -1.64 -0.68 26.27
N ASP A 673 -2.35 0.44 26.19
CA ASP A 673 -3.63 0.67 26.84
C ASP A 673 -4.76 -0.22 26.27
N GLY A 674 -4.83 -0.42 24.96
CA GLY A 674 -5.75 -1.38 24.32
C GLY A 674 -5.46 -2.83 24.73
N PHE A 675 -4.19 -3.27 24.67
CA PHE A 675 -3.77 -4.60 25.11
C PHE A 675 -4.06 -4.84 26.60
N LEU A 676 -3.80 -3.84 27.46
CA LEU A 676 -4.07 -3.92 28.89
C LEU A 676 -5.57 -3.84 29.21
N SER A 677 -6.37 -3.14 28.40
CA SER A 677 -7.83 -3.10 28.52
C SER A 677 -8.48 -4.43 28.15
N GLU A 678 -8.01 -5.10 27.09
CA GLU A 678 -8.43 -6.45 26.71
C GLU A 678 -8.03 -7.49 27.79
N GLN A 679 -6.95 -7.25 28.53
CA GLN A 679 -6.59 -8.08 29.68
C GLN A 679 -7.44 -7.82 30.93
N ASN A 680 -8.19 -6.71 31.00
CA ASN A 680 -8.88 -6.27 32.22
C ASN A 680 -10.41 -6.15 32.16
N MET A 681 -11.11 -6.27 31.03
CA MET A 681 -12.60 -6.19 30.99
C MET A 681 -13.20 -7.13 29.92
N GLY A 682 -14.28 -7.89 30.14
CA GLY A 682 -15.22 -7.83 31.25
C GLY A 682 -16.01 -6.51 31.29
N VAL A 683 -16.61 -6.09 30.16
CA VAL A 683 -17.58 -4.96 29.99
C VAL A 683 -17.02 -3.53 30.08
N GLY A 684 -17.30 -2.71 29.04
CA GLY A 684 -17.44 -1.25 29.15
C GLY A 684 -16.69 -0.41 28.11
N ARG A 685 -17.39 0.06 27.06
CA ARG A 685 -16.93 1.10 26.12
C ARG A 685 -16.66 2.41 26.89
N LEU A 686 -15.51 3.05 26.66
CA LEU A 686 -15.31 4.46 26.99
C LEU A 686 -15.61 5.29 25.74
N THR A 687 -16.63 6.15 25.81
CA THR A 687 -16.96 7.12 24.76
C THR A 687 -16.01 8.32 24.81
N PRO A 688 -15.52 8.83 23.67
CA PRO A 688 -14.80 10.10 23.62
C PRO A 688 -15.82 11.25 23.55
N GLU A 689 -16.11 11.86 24.69
CA GLU A 689 -16.72 13.19 24.75
C GLU A 689 -15.66 14.25 25.12
N GLU A 690 -15.69 15.32 24.32
CA GLU A 690 -15.06 16.64 24.54
C GLU A 690 -13.54 16.80 24.34
N LYS A 691 -13.14 17.42 23.21
CA LYS A 691 -12.81 18.86 23.10
C LYS A 691 -11.90 19.15 21.90
N ILE A 692 -12.47 19.70 20.82
CA ILE A 692 -11.84 20.78 20.05
C ILE A 692 -12.94 21.75 19.60
N GLN A 693 -12.92 22.97 20.13
CA GLN A 693 -13.34 24.21 19.47
C GLN A 693 -12.56 25.37 20.11
N PRO A 694 -12.30 26.45 19.36
CA PRO A 694 -11.45 26.57 18.17
C PRO A 694 -9.95 26.73 18.53
#